data_AF-A0A2N2EU94-F1
#
_entry.id   AF-A0A2N2EU94-F1
#
_cell.length_a   1.000
_cell.length_b   1.000
_cell.length_c   1.000
_cell.angle_alpha   90.00
_cell.angle_beta   90.00
_cell.angle_gamma   90.00
#
_symmetry.space_group_name_H-M   'P 1'
#
loop_
_entity.id
_entity.type
_entity.pdbx_description
1 polymer ?
#
loop_
_entity_poly.entity_id
_entity_poly.type
_entity_poly.pdbx_seq_one_letter_code
_entity_poly.pdbx_strand_id
1 'polypeptide(L)'
;MRKKIFIIHGKGVCNGIGRETGGDLDTISANVFYSVWAQNALKEELLRESEQGKDYDFDFINYSEGVNHLVVHRGCDVYIPDFPVDALAPRLKLVRVRDTDAVGLINRYTKNLNDFRMWIVTNATAVSEEYKKVFNTTFNQVAKITAYQDVPVLRMAGDILDMTRAATELSIDGSSGEKRDALLGDLMTCFTGDRFYAAKKTVLEAMNNEIKYDMSEIVEKKEDILALDKANSLDLSSRGRIGYTDELIILAAESVCYLARGYEQLRELPFDESHAKDFAVAAEQVREQLKHILVFMDSRIKSAGEQDVLLKNKFAVFADKVQDALKILEELPSYKTPCAAESGFPVTVMLMEDSTGKAVSGIDIMFERLRGEGKICSVSGDELGSKSAIIKTAEDGSARVVYRPASKDEVFQLNVTYDGLHVMLVPEEVDEKPCVSASPEYIIDEDTEPDDEIEIDSVRSSPFAHNLSLTLIERMFRFLKENDVNVVSIDDHHPYNPEVLSLLEKLAVEGVIGSVHIHAAPRGVDEADEDKKCGADLIYEKMVKDQRWDNPGLKHLRDIAHVQDLYLPRQFWPESMGPKDRGLGIEISKLIGSSFNKIEMTMELSKLDSRESLENIMSSTGWDKFVKEYEDGLRKVLPRTETNMGHMLFIRKPEGADYEKSLGFKDKLRIFFSAPKDPGEKDAFIKELYAKNPKNRLVIMAALSPFTNAKLGETKINVASAINYLLHEKKYYADYFFYCYGSQIMTTRKPNNEDETINLSTLMQHIGTKADGGHKGAATCQPLSNPKFPKKRLLKVGDRNILEFFYYIAGKVCEYAPSLELLSVKPVAVKKYDDSYERVLEKVRYNVIEYTLTESATGKTMKAILTKAPNVAKDGSENKPGITQVLEWSGRNYKPEYIFFLQGGMYSMELYNWADPLKKLDLPALSQLVGWDEDGGLEGIAIATPKRNRRIPKDLRWLRGSDFLELGHRIAEYINAGDSHWKVTSVRAVKPDIRAGQNLPPIAAHAYRMNFLRSKDGNPAHPKTFNAVALMAPFIDRKSGAFELPMSLVCEEVRALKADYLIYMDWKRIQVVNISNRDNLISCADIAGTMTGEKGELKHMASFERAAIKGLPPEFDKLYDSKAIKFLKFFADKLSGEFGYYSDWPVSADKELSAASPYPLSVKDFKSNYRRAHNA
;
A
#
# COMPACT_ATOMS: atom_id res chain seq x y z
N MET A 1 25.51 -4.27 44.57
CA MET A 1 25.73 -3.80 43.19
C MET A 1 24.44 -4.04 42.42
N ARG A 2 24.02 -3.10 41.57
CA ARG A 2 22.77 -3.18 40.78
C ARG A 2 23.12 -3.60 39.37
N LYS A 3 22.39 -4.56 38.81
CA LYS A 3 22.62 -5.06 37.45
C LYS A 3 22.60 -3.89 36.45
N LYS A 4 23.59 -3.79 35.57
CA LYS A 4 23.65 -2.72 34.55
C LYS A 4 22.88 -3.14 33.29
N ILE A 5 22.03 -2.27 32.75
CA ILE A 5 21.25 -2.53 31.54
C ILE A 5 21.64 -1.51 30.48
N PHE A 6 22.15 -2.00 29.35
CA PHE A 6 22.54 -1.17 28.21
C PHE A 6 21.45 -1.22 27.14
N ILE A 7 21.00 -0.04 26.71
CA ILE A 7 19.95 0.07 25.70
C ILE A 7 20.56 0.04 24.31
N ILE A 8 20.12 -0.92 23.49
CA ILE A 8 20.37 -0.93 22.05
C ILE A 8 19.15 -0.31 21.35
N HIS A 9 19.38 0.69 20.50
CA HIS A 9 18.30 1.32 19.74
C HIS A 9 17.70 0.34 18.70
N GLY A 10 16.36 0.29 18.67
CA GLY A 10 15.54 -0.49 17.76
C GLY A 10 14.71 -1.54 18.49
N LYS A 11 14.57 -2.71 17.87
CA LYS A 11 14.00 -3.93 18.48
C LYS A 11 14.97 -5.09 18.26
N GLY A 12 15.02 -6.01 19.22
CA GLY A 12 15.80 -7.23 19.14
C GLY A 12 15.18 -8.42 19.84
N VAL A 13 15.96 -9.49 20.00
CA VAL A 13 15.54 -10.75 20.64
C VAL A 13 16.37 -11.03 21.89
N CYS A 14 15.72 -11.04 23.05
CA CYS A 14 16.30 -11.48 24.33
C CYS A 14 15.78 -12.88 24.66
N ASN A 15 16.66 -13.88 24.77
CA ASN A 15 16.31 -15.28 25.14
C ASN A 15 15.16 -15.89 24.30
N GLY A 16 15.10 -15.57 23.00
CA GLY A 16 14.03 -16.04 22.09
C GLY A 16 12.73 -15.22 22.14
N ILE A 17 12.62 -14.22 23.02
CA ILE A 17 11.49 -13.29 23.11
C ILE A 17 11.81 -11.98 22.36
N GLY A 18 10.86 -11.48 21.57
CA GLY A 18 10.98 -10.23 20.82
C GLY A 18 11.12 -10.44 19.31
N ARG A 19 11.80 -9.50 18.63
CA ARG A 19 12.06 -9.52 17.18
C ARG A 19 13.14 -8.52 16.80
N GLU A 20 14.14 -8.97 16.03
CA GLU A 20 15.12 -8.09 15.38
C GLU A 20 14.47 -7.19 14.33
N THR A 21 14.56 -5.87 14.52
CA THR A 21 14.15 -4.82 13.55
C THR A 21 14.76 -3.46 13.94
N GLY A 22 15.25 -2.68 12.98
CA GLY A 22 15.87 -1.37 13.27
C GLY A 22 17.27 -1.50 13.87
N GLY A 23 17.80 -0.39 14.40
CA GLY A 23 19.21 -0.25 14.77
C GLY A 23 20.14 -0.05 13.57
N ASP A 24 21.37 0.32 13.89
CA ASP A 24 22.42 0.84 12.99
C ASP A 24 23.81 0.56 13.62
N LEU A 25 24.90 0.92 12.93
CA LEU A 25 26.24 0.61 13.42
C LEU A 25 26.63 1.45 14.65
N ASP A 26 26.03 2.62 14.83
CA ASP A 26 26.37 3.55 15.90
C ASP A 26 25.89 3.01 17.25
N THR A 27 24.58 2.69 17.36
CA THR A 27 24.02 2.14 18.59
C THR A 27 24.66 0.80 18.99
N ILE A 28 25.05 -0.04 18.01
CA ILE A 28 25.81 -1.27 18.28
C ILE A 28 27.20 -0.94 18.83
N SER A 29 27.93 -0.02 18.21
CA SER A 29 29.30 0.33 18.64
C SER A 29 29.31 1.01 20.01
N ALA A 30 28.34 1.87 20.30
CA ALA A 30 28.14 2.45 21.62
C ALA A 30 27.88 1.37 22.69
N ASN A 31 27.05 0.36 22.39
CA ASN A 31 26.81 -0.77 23.28
C ASN A 31 28.02 -1.71 23.42
N VAL A 32 28.87 -1.83 22.39
CA VAL A 32 30.17 -2.55 22.49
C VAL A 32 31.07 -1.87 23.53
N PHE A 33 31.18 -0.55 23.50
CA PHE A 33 32.01 0.19 24.45
C PHE A 33 31.46 0.12 25.89
N TYR A 34 30.13 0.17 26.07
CA TYR A 34 29.51 -0.14 27.36
C TYR A 34 29.78 -1.58 27.83
N SER A 35 29.80 -2.55 26.92
CA SER A 35 30.09 -3.96 27.24
C SER A 35 31.53 -4.17 27.70
N VAL A 36 32.51 -3.59 26.98
CA VAL A 36 33.93 -3.63 27.37
C VAL A 36 34.15 -2.97 28.73
N TRP A 37 33.53 -1.81 28.97
CA TRP A 37 33.56 -1.15 30.27
C TRP A 37 32.96 -2.02 31.37
N ALA A 38 31.78 -2.60 31.15
CA ALA A 38 31.13 -3.49 32.12
C ALA A 38 32.03 -4.68 32.47
N GLN A 39 32.54 -5.38 31.46
CA GLN A 39 33.41 -6.55 31.61
C GLN A 39 34.69 -6.25 32.39
N ASN A 40 35.24 -5.04 32.28
CA ASN A 40 36.50 -4.67 32.93
C ASN A 40 36.36 -3.93 34.26
N ALA A 41 35.30 -3.13 34.46
CA ALA A 41 35.07 -2.35 35.67
C ALA A 41 34.28 -3.15 36.73
N LEU A 42 33.20 -3.85 36.34
CA LEU A 42 32.47 -4.72 37.26
C LEU A 42 33.37 -5.84 37.81
N LYS A 43 34.39 -6.25 37.04
CA LYS A 43 35.40 -7.21 37.48
C LYS A 43 36.20 -6.76 38.70
N GLU A 44 36.43 -5.46 38.83
CA GLU A 44 37.07 -4.88 40.02
C GLU A 44 36.10 -4.78 41.19
N GLU A 45 34.86 -4.33 40.93
CA GLU A 45 33.79 -4.22 41.94
C GLU A 45 33.37 -5.60 42.52
N LEU A 46 33.39 -6.65 41.70
CA LEU A 46 32.92 -8.00 42.03
C LEU A 46 34.04 -8.95 42.49
N LEU A 47 35.31 -8.64 42.22
CA LEU A 47 36.46 -9.52 42.42
C LEU A 47 36.36 -10.88 41.69
N ARG A 48 35.58 -10.94 40.60
CA ARG A 48 35.40 -12.07 39.67
C ARG A 48 35.03 -11.55 38.28
N GLU A 49 35.08 -12.40 37.26
CA GLU A 49 34.49 -12.07 35.95
C GLU A 49 32.99 -11.73 36.10
N SER A 50 32.53 -10.69 35.40
CA SER A 50 31.12 -10.31 35.31
C SER A 50 30.36 -11.23 34.36
N GLU A 51 29.17 -11.68 34.75
CA GLU A 51 28.34 -12.59 33.98
C GLU A 51 27.18 -11.81 33.31
N GLN A 52 27.04 -11.94 31.98
CA GLN A 52 25.89 -11.40 31.25
C GLN A 52 24.59 -12.05 31.78
N GLY A 53 23.50 -11.28 31.83
CA GLY A 53 22.22 -11.70 32.39
C GLY A 53 22.11 -11.49 33.91
N LYS A 54 23.25 -11.37 34.60
CA LYS A 54 23.35 -11.30 36.07
C LYS A 54 23.91 -9.97 36.55
N ASP A 55 25.08 -9.57 36.05
CA ASP A 55 25.80 -8.36 36.47
C ASP A 55 25.60 -7.21 35.48
N TYR A 56 25.53 -7.53 34.19
CA TYR A 56 25.07 -6.62 33.14
C TYR A 56 24.25 -7.37 32.09
N ASP A 57 23.47 -6.65 31.27
CA ASP A 57 22.63 -7.21 30.20
C ASP A 57 22.14 -6.11 29.25
N PHE A 58 21.33 -6.47 28.26
CA PHE A 58 20.79 -5.54 27.26
C PHE A 58 19.25 -5.55 27.22
N ASP A 59 18.68 -4.42 26.80
CA ASP A 59 17.28 -4.33 26.38
C ASP A 59 17.16 -3.33 25.20
N PHE A 60 15.98 -3.25 24.60
CA PHE A 60 15.75 -2.50 23.37
C PHE A 60 14.75 -1.36 23.57
N ILE A 61 15.02 -0.21 22.94
CA ILE A 61 14.07 0.90 22.84
C ILE A 61 13.98 1.35 21.38
N ASN A 62 12.75 1.47 20.87
CA ASN A 62 12.44 1.98 19.54
C ASN A 62 11.70 3.31 19.65
N TYR A 63 11.80 4.18 18.64
CA TYR A 63 11.16 5.52 18.51
C TYR A 63 9.61 5.55 18.60
N SER A 64 8.97 4.46 19.01
CA SER A 64 7.52 4.32 19.18
C SER A 64 7.09 3.94 20.59
N GLU A 65 7.98 3.36 21.42
CA GLU A 65 7.58 2.67 22.66
C GLU A 65 7.83 3.48 23.94
N GLY A 66 8.69 4.50 23.86
CA GLY A 66 9.17 5.25 25.01
C GLY A 66 9.97 4.38 25.98
N VAL A 67 10.13 4.83 27.23
CA VAL A 67 10.95 4.14 28.26
C VAL A 67 10.12 3.33 29.27
N ASN A 68 8.79 3.34 29.14
CA ASN A 68 7.84 2.78 30.13
C ASN A 68 8.05 1.28 30.41
N HIS A 69 8.48 0.49 29.43
CA HIS A 69 8.68 -0.96 29.58
C HIS A 69 9.94 -1.33 30.38
N LEU A 70 10.89 -0.40 30.57
CA LEU A 70 12.12 -0.64 31.33
C LEU A 70 11.85 -0.92 32.82
N VAL A 71 10.61 -0.74 33.28
CA VAL A 71 10.10 -1.21 34.58
C VAL A 71 10.32 -2.71 34.81
N VAL A 72 10.57 -3.50 33.75
CA VAL A 72 11.00 -4.91 33.88
C VAL A 72 12.32 -5.07 34.65
N HIS A 73 13.20 -4.05 34.60
CA HIS A 73 14.52 -4.05 35.21
C HIS A 73 14.54 -3.45 36.63
N ARG A 74 13.50 -3.74 37.42
CA ARG A 74 13.43 -3.31 38.83
C ARG A 74 14.69 -3.76 39.59
N GLY A 75 15.30 -2.83 40.34
CA GLY A 75 16.56 -3.04 41.06
C GLY A 75 17.84 -2.86 40.20
N CYS A 76 17.71 -2.45 38.94
CA CYS A 76 18.81 -2.28 37.99
C CYS A 76 19.16 -0.80 37.72
N ASP A 77 20.30 -0.58 37.07
CA ASP A 77 20.80 0.71 36.62
C ASP A 77 20.87 0.71 35.08
N VAL A 78 20.16 1.64 34.44
CA VAL A 78 19.93 1.71 32.99
C VAL A 78 20.76 2.83 32.35
N TYR A 79 21.36 2.56 31.20
CA TYR A 79 22.16 3.51 30.41
C TYR A 79 21.60 3.56 28.99
N ILE A 80 21.33 4.77 28.49
CA ILE A 80 20.70 5.00 27.18
C ILE A 80 21.69 5.72 26.26
N PRO A 81 22.56 4.99 25.54
CA PRO A 81 23.32 5.54 24.43
C PRO A 81 22.46 5.74 23.20
N ASP A 82 22.85 6.70 22.37
CA ASP A 82 22.46 6.84 20.97
C ASP A 82 20.95 6.70 20.75
N PHE A 83 20.21 7.58 21.43
CA PHE A 83 18.75 7.60 21.35
C PHE A 83 18.24 9.05 21.37
N PRO A 84 17.60 9.53 20.29
CA PRO A 84 17.10 10.89 20.18
C PRO A 84 16.21 11.25 21.37
N VAL A 85 16.59 12.26 22.16
CA VAL A 85 15.84 12.64 23.37
C VAL A 85 14.37 12.97 23.08
N ASP A 86 14.07 13.53 21.92
CA ASP A 86 12.71 13.85 21.48
C ASP A 86 11.85 12.60 21.19
N ALA A 87 12.49 11.43 20.99
CA ALA A 87 11.82 10.15 20.77
C ALA A 87 11.61 9.35 22.08
N LEU A 88 11.97 9.93 23.24
CA LEU A 88 11.76 9.30 24.55
C LEU A 88 10.27 9.16 24.90
N ALA A 89 9.40 10.02 24.37
CA ALA A 89 7.94 9.89 24.49
C ALA A 89 7.41 8.70 23.65
N PRO A 90 6.46 7.89 24.16
CA PRO A 90 5.80 6.87 23.33
C PRO A 90 4.97 7.56 22.25
N ARG A 91 4.92 6.96 21.05
CA ARG A 91 3.98 7.43 20.02
C ARG A 91 2.58 7.10 20.48
N LEU A 92 1.68 8.09 20.44
CA LEU A 92 0.28 7.87 20.75
C LEU A 92 -0.54 7.64 19.49
N LYS A 93 -1.64 6.91 19.66
CA LYS A 93 -2.76 6.85 18.70
C LYS A 93 -4.05 7.26 19.39
N LEU A 94 -4.87 8.00 18.67
CA LEU A 94 -6.26 8.23 19.02
C LEU A 94 -7.13 7.27 18.22
N VAL A 95 -8.00 6.51 18.90
CA VAL A 95 -8.91 5.56 18.26
C VAL A 95 -10.35 5.94 18.62
N ARG A 96 -11.20 6.13 17.62
CA ARG A 96 -12.64 6.31 17.84
C ARG A 96 -13.24 4.98 18.32
N VAL A 97 -14.11 5.03 19.31
CA VAL A 97 -14.81 3.85 19.81
C VAL A 97 -16.31 4.06 19.63
N ARG A 98 -17.00 3.07 19.03
CA ARG A 98 -18.45 3.13 18.75
C ARG A 98 -19.27 2.60 19.93
N ASP A 99 -18.90 1.41 20.39
CA ASP A 99 -19.50 0.72 21.53
C ASP A 99 -18.65 1.00 22.78
N THR A 100 -19.22 1.63 23.81
CA THR A 100 -18.45 2.00 25.02
C THR A 100 -17.89 0.81 25.77
N ASP A 101 -18.50 -0.37 25.65
CA ASP A 101 -18.05 -1.58 26.35
C ASP A 101 -16.73 -2.12 25.76
N ALA A 102 -16.43 -1.78 24.51
CA ALA A 102 -15.15 -2.07 23.88
C ALA A 102 -13.96 -1.42 24.59
N VAL A 103 -14.13 -0.26 25.27
CA VAL A 103 -13.06 0.41 26.03
C VAL A 103 -12.54 -0.48 27.16
N GLY A 104 -13.44 -1.15 27.89
CA GLY A 104 -13.06 -2.09 28.95
C GLY A 104 -12.36 -3.34 28.41
N LEU A 105 -12.77 -3.84 27.24
CA LEU A 105 -12.18 -5.02 26.61
C LEU A 105 -10.80 -4.73 26.01
N ILE A 106 -10.61 -3.56 25.38
CA ILE A 106 -9.29 -3.11 24.90
C ILE A 106 -8.31 -3.03 26.07
N ASN A 107 -8.71 -2.41 27.18
CA ASN A 107 -7.88 -2.31 28.38
C ASN A 107 -7.59 -3.67 29.05
N ARG A 108 -8.57 -4.61 29.10
CA ARG A 108 -8.30 -5.99 29.55
C ARG A 108 -7.29 -6.68 28.64
N TYR A 109 -7.47 -6.59 27.32
CA TYR A 109 -6.60 -7.25 26.34
C TYR A 109 -5.15 -6.76 26.45
N THR A 110 -4.94 -5.44 26.45
CA THR A 110 -3.59 -4.87 26.49
C THR A 110 -2.94 -5.04 27.86
N LYS A 111 -3.71 -5.04 28.96
CA LYS A 111 -3.20 -5.46 30.27
C LYS A 111 -2.77 -6.93 30.27
N ASN A 112 -3.67 -7.86 29.93
CA ASN A 112 -3.38 -9.31 29.97
C ASN A 112 -2.17 -9.68 29.10
N LEU A 113 -1.98 -9.02 27.95
CA LEU A 113 -0.84 -9.24 27.07
C LEU A 113 0.46 -8.64 27.61
N ASN A 114 0.42 -7.48 28.26
CA ASN A 114 1.60 -6.93 28.95
C ASN A 114 1.97 -7.79 30.17
N ASP A 115 1.00 -8.24 30.96
CA ASP A 115 1.22 -9.18 32.08
C ASP A 115 1.80 -10.52 31.57
N PHE A 116 1.43 -10.96 30.37
CA PHE A 116 2.02 -12.14 29.72
C PHE A 116 3.45 -11.85 29.18
N ARG A 117 3.73 -10.66 28.61
CA ARG A 117 5.10 -10.22 28.25
C ARG A 117 6.01 -10.23 29.48
N MET A 118 5.57 -9.68 30.60
CA MET A 118 6.29 -9.69 31.87
C MET A 118 6.64 -11.11 32.30
N TRP A 119 5.65 -11.99 32.32
CA TRP A 119 5.82 -13.38 32.73
C TRP A 119 6.75 -14.16 31.79
N ILE A 120 6.58 -14.04 30.47
CA ILE A 120 7.33 -14.87 29.50
C ILE A 120 8.79 -14.42 29.37
N VAL A 121 9.09 -13.13 29.50
CA VAL A 121 10.47 -12.62 29.58
C VAL A 121 11.17 -13.16 30.83
N THR A 122 10.49 -13.14 31.98
CA THR A 122 11.03 -13.65 33.25
C THR A 122 11.32 -15.16 33.20
N ASN A 123 10.54 -15.93 32.43
CA ASN A 123 10.65 -17.38 32.32
C ASN A 123 11.28 -17.86 30.98
N ALA A 124 11.89 -16.95 30.20
CA ALA A 124 12.26 -17.21 28.81
C ALA A 124 13.22 -18.39 28.61
N THR A 125 14.08 -18.70 29.58
CA THR A 125 14.99 -19.86 29.50
C THR A 125 14.30 -21.21 29.70
N ALA A 126 13.10 -21.24 30.27
CA ALA A 126 12.31 -22.46 30.51
C ALA A 126 11.25 -22.73 29.43
N VAL A 127 10.73 -21.68 28.77
CA VAL A 127 9.69 -21.79 27.73
C VAL A 127 10.28 -22.32 26.42
N SER A 128 9.57 -23.24 25.74
CA SER A 128 10.02 -23.82 24.47
C SER A 128 9.93 -22.82 23.29
N GLU A 129 10.74 -23.05 22.25
CA GLU A 129 10.80 -22.16 21.08
C GLU A 129 9.49 -22.09 20.29
N GLU A 130 8.68 -23.15 20.31
CA GLU A 130 7.35 -23.16 19.70
C GLU A 130 6.40 -22.19 20.42
N TYR A 131 6.37 -22.21 21.76
CA TYR A 131 5.53 -21.30 22.54
C TYR A 131 6.06 -19.86 22.52
N LYS A 132 7.38 -19.65 22.53
CA LYS A 132 8.00 -18.34 22.26
C LYS A 132 7.56 -17.78 20.92
N LYS A 133 7.57 -18.59 19.86
CA LYS A 133 7.11 -18.19 18.52
C LYS A 133 5.63 -17.81 18.52
N VAL A 134 4.75 -18.59 19.17
CA VAL A 134 3.32 -18.24 19.30
C VAL A 134 3.13 -16.94 20.07
N PHE A 135 3.84 -16.72 21.18
CA PHE A 135 3.82 -15.45 21.92
C PHE A 135 4.30 -14.28 21.06
N ASN A 136 5.51 -14.37 20.49
CA ASN A 136 6.11 -13.29 19.69
C ASN A 136 5.19 -12.88 18.54
N THR A 137 4.58 -13.86 17.87
CA THR A 137 3.70 -13.57 16.73
C THR A 137 2.35 -12.99 17.19
N THR A 138 1.83 -13.43 18.34
CA THR A 138 0.65 -12.81 19.00
C THR A 138 0.93 -11.36 19.44
N PHE A 139 2.09 -11.09 20.03
CA PHE A 139 2.49 -9.76 20.50
C PHE A 139 2.65 -8.77 19.34
N ASN A 140 3.08 -9.22 18.16
CA ASN A 140 3.12 -8.37 16.95
C ASN A 140 1.71 -7.90 16.49
N GLN A 141 0.61 -8.45 17.03
CA GLN A 141 -0.76 -8.11 16.66
C GLN A 141 -1.45 -7.07 17.57
N VAL A 142 -0.76 -6.51 18.58
CA VAL A 142 -1.32 -5.48 19.51
C VAL A 142 -2.07 -4.38 18.76
N ALA A 143 -1.39 -3.68 17.84
CA ALA A 143 -1.96 -2.59 17.08
C ALA A 143 -3.08 -3.02 16.12
N LYS A 144 -3.21 -4.34 15.85
CA LYS A 144 -4.26 -4.90 15.01
C LYS A 144 -5.51 -5.30 15.78
N ILE A 145 -5.37 -5.81 17.00
CA ILE A 145 -6.50 -6.14 17.89
C ILE A 145 -7.12 -4.85 18.48
N THR A 146 -6.28 -3.91 18.93
CA THR A 146 -6.71 -2.61 19.50
C THR A 146 -7.36 -1.66 18.48
N ALA A 147 -7.45 -2.06 17.21
CA ALA A 147 -8.15 -1.34 16.14
C ALA A 147 -9.56 -1.90 15.84
N TYR A 148 -10.03 -2.94 16.53
CA TYR A 148 -11.42 -3.39 16.44
C TYR A 148 -12.33 -2.57 17.36
N GLN A 149 -13.57 -2.37 16.92
CA GLN A 149 -14.62 -1.68 17.68
C GLN A 149 -15.72 -2.66 18.14
N ASP A 150 -15.72 -3.91 17.64
CA ASP A 150 -16.78 -4.88 17.85
C ASP A 150 -16.54 -5.72 19.13
N VAL A 151 -17.46 -5.64 20.10
CA VAL A 151 -17.37 -6.36 21.38
C VAL A 151 -17.13 -7.88 21.23
N PRO A 152 -17.81 -8.62 20.32
CA PRO A 152 -17.55 -10.06 20.13
C PRO A 152 -16.12 -10.38 19.67
N VAL A 153 -15.52 -9.50 18.86
CA VAL A 153 -14.16 -9.68 18.32
C VAL A 153 -13.12 -9.47 19.42
N LEU A 154 -13.31 -8.44 20.25
CA LEU A 154 -12.42 -8.14 21.38
C LEU A 154 -12.51 -9.20 22.48
N ARG A 155 -13.72 -9.72 22.78
CA ARG A 155 -13.90 -10.89 23.66
C ARG A 155 -13.10 -12.10 23.13
N MET A 156 -13.36 -12.52 21.89
CA MET A 156 -12.68 -13.66 21.26
C MET A 156 -11.15 -13.51 21.25
N ALA A 157 -10.62 -12.32 20.95
CA ALA A 157 -9.18 -12.07 20.98
C ALA A 157 -8.59 -12.15 22.41
N GLY A 158 -9.33 -11.70 23.42
CA GLY A 158 -8.97 -11.85 24.83
C GLY A 158 -8.99 -13.29 25.30
N ASP A 159 -10.02 -14.06 24.95
CA ASP A 159 -10.15 -15.45 25.40
C ASP A 159 -9.09 -16.36 24.73
N ILE A 160 -8.76 -16.14 23.45
CA ILE A 160 -7.66 -16.83 22.76
C ILE A 160 -6.29 -16.43 23.34
N LEU A 161 -6.10 -15.18 23.78
CA LEU A 161 -4.89 -14.75 24.48
C LEU A 161 -4.75 -15.46 25.84
N ASP A 162 -5.82 -15.50 26.63
CA ASP A 162 -5.83 -16.15 27.95
C ASP A 162 -5.60 -17.67 27.83
N MET A 163 -6.16 -18.32 26.79
CA MET A 163 -5.83 -19.71 26.41
C MET A 163 -4.33 -19.87 26.06
N THR A 164 -3.80 -18.99 25.19
CA THR A 164 -2.39 -19.04 24.76
C THR A 164 -1.43 -18.92 25.95
N ARG A 165 -1.74 -18.01 26.87
CA ARG A 165 -1.02 -17.82 28.13
C ARG A 165 -1.07 -19.08 28.99
N ALA A 166 -2.26 -19.62 29.27
CA ALA A 166 -2.41 -20.80 30.13
C ALA A 166 -1.66 -22.04 29.59
N ALA A 167 -1.67 -22.29 28.28
CA ALA A 167 -0.86 -23.37 27.70
C ALA A 167 0.66 -23.12 27.84
N THR A 168 1.09 -21.86 27.71
CA THR A 168 2.51 -21.48 27.86
C THR A 168 2.98 -21.62 29.31
N GLU A 169 2.18 -21.16 30.28
CA GLU A 169 2.48 -21.27 31.72
C GLU A 169 2.62 -22.74 32.17
N LEU A 170 1.86 -23.66 31.55
CA LEU A 170 1.92 -25.09 31.86
C LEU A 170 3.02 -25.86 31.11
N SER A 171 3.61 -25.28 30.06
CA SER A 171 4.74 -25.88 29.34
C SER A 171 6.01 -25.99 30.21
N ILE A 172 6.20 -25.04 31.14
CA ILE A 172 7.38 -24.97 32.02
C ILE A 172 7.18 -25.65 33.38
N ASP A 173 5.99 -26.19 33.63
CA ASP A 173 5.63 -26.79 34.92
C ASP A 173 6.53 -28.00 35.22
N GLY A 174 7.09 -28.06 36.45
CA GLY A 174 8.07 -29.07 36.85
C GLY A 174 7.54 -30.51 36.88
N SER A 175 6.22 -30.72 36.80
CA SER A 175 5.64 -32.04 36.61
C SER A 175 5.69 -32.50 35.14
N SER A 176 6.89 -32.82 34.64
CA SER A 176 7.08 -33.41 33.31
C SER A 176 6.41 -34.77 33.21
N GLY A 177 5.60 -35.01 32.18
CA GLY A 177 4.89 -36.28 32.01
C GLY A 177 4.18 -36.36 30.66
N GLU A 178 4.30 -37.52 30.01
CA GLU A 178 3.91 -37.76 28.62
C GLU A 178 2.49 -37.26 28.26
N LYS A 179 1.53 -37.41 29.18
CA LYS A 179 0.14 -36.92 29.02
C LYS A 179 0.06 -35.40 28.84
N ARG A 180 0.85 -34.63 29.60
CA ARG A 180 0.89 -33.17 29.50
C ARG A 180 1.50 -32.76 28.16
N ASP A 181 2.62 -33.39 27.82
CA ASP A 181 3.41 -33.01 26.64
C ASP A 181 2.66 -33.38 25.34
N ALA A 182 1.91 -34.50 25.35
CA ALA A 182 0.96 -34.85 24.30
C ALA A 182 -0.21 -33.85 24.17
N LEU A 183 -0.78 -33.38 25.29
CA LEU A 183 -1.84 -32.36 25.29
C LEU A 183 -1.32 -31.02 24.74
N LEU A 184 -0.14 -30.57 25.18
CA LEU A 184 0.50 -29.36 24.68
C LEU A 184 0.78 -29.46 23.18
N GLY A 185 1.22 -30.63 22.70
CA GLY A 185 1.35 -30.94 21.27
C GLY A 185 0.03 -30.82 20.51
N ASP A 186 -1.05 -31.47 20.99
CA ASP A 186 -2.39 -31.36 20.40
C ASP A 186 -2.87 -29.90 20.32
N LEU A 187 -2.69 -29.11 21.39
CA LEU A 187 -3.02 -27.68 21.41
C LEU A 187 -2.17 -26.86 20.43
N MET A 188 -0.87 -27.16 20.30
CA MET A 188 0.01 -26.52 19.32
C MET A 188 -0.46 -26.74 17.87
N THR A 189 -1.04 -27.92 17.56
CA THR A 189 -1.64 -28.15 16.23
C THR A 189 -2.79 -27.19 15.91
N CYS A 190 -3.48 -26.68 16.93
CA CYS A 190 -4.56 -25.70 16.79
C CYS A 190 -4.10 -24.25 16.84
N PHE A 191 -2.99 -23.94 17.52
CA PHE A 191 -2.45 -22.57 17.58
C PHE A 191 -1.72 -22.16 16.28
N THR A 192 -0.94 -23.07 15.68
CA THR A 192 -0.07 -22.77 14.52
C THR A 192 0.23 -23.98 13.61
N GLY A 193 -0.32 -25.18 13.88
CA GLY A 193 -0.03 -26.42 13.13
C GLY A 193 -1.14 -26.88 12.18
N ASP A 194 -1.17 -28.18 11.87
CA ASP A 194 -2.01 -28.75 10.80
C ASP A 194 -3.51 -28.46 10.93
N ARG A 195 -4.06 -28.45 12.17
CA ARG A 195 -5.47 -28.14 12.39
C ARG A 195 -5.78 -26.67 12.11
N PHE A 196 -4.88 -25.77 12.52
CA PHE A 196 -4.93 -24.36 12.16
C PHE A 196 -4.92 -24.19 10.63
N TYR A 197 -3.96 -24.80 9.92
CA TYR A 197 -3.86 -24.66 8.46
C TYR A 197 -5.06 -25.26 7.71
N ALA A 198 -5.59 -26.39 8.16
CA ALA A 198 -6.79 -27.01 7.57
C ALA A 198 -8.02 -26.10 7.73
N ALA A 199 -8.30 -25.61 8.95
CA ALA A 199 -9.43 -24.71 9.20
C ALA A 199 -9.27 -23.37 8.47
N LYS A 200 -8.06 -22.78 8.52
CA LYS A 200 -7.69 -21.56 7.77
C LYS A 200 -7.97 -21.71 6.28
N LYS A 201 -7.60 -22.84 5.67
CA LYS A 201 -7.89 -23.11 4.26
C LYS A 201 -9.39 -23.06 3.99
N THR A 202 -10.20 -23.82 4.74
CA THR A 202 -11.66 -23.87 4.56
C THR A 202 -12.31 -22.49 4.76
N VAL A 203 -11.86 -21.71 5.75
CA VAL A 203 -12.32 -20.32 5.97
C VAL A 203 -11.97 -19.42 4.79
N LEU A 204 -10.75 -19.49 4.26
CA LEU A 204 -10.32 -18.72 3.08
C LEU A 204 -11.09 -19.11 1.81
N GLU A 205 -11.50 -20.37 1.68
CA GLU A 205 -12.34 -20.87 0.59
C GLU A 205 -13.78 -20.36 0.72
N ALA A 206 -14.41 -20.44 1.90
CA ALA A 206 -15.75 -19.91 2.15
C ALA A 206 -15.85 -18.37 2.01
N MET A 207 -14.80 -17.65 2.40
CA MET A 207 -14.68 -16.20 2.19
C MET A 207 -14.32 -15.81 0.73
N ASN A 208 -14.02 -16.77 -0.16
CA ASN A 208 -13.81 -16.54 -1.58
C ASN A 208 -15.11 -16.74 -2.37
N ASN A 209 -16.17 -16.04 -1.96
CA ASN A 209 -17.45 -15.98 -2.66
C ASN A 209 -17.62 -14.59 -3.30
N GLU A 210 -18.38 -14.50 -4.40
CA GLU A 210 -18.65 -13.23 -5.12
C GLU A 210 -20.06 -12.66 -4.81
N ILE A 211 -20.77 -13.21 -3.82
CA ILE A 211 -22.22 -13.03 -3.62
C ILE A 211 -22.61 -11.56 -3.36
N LYS A 212 -21.86 -10.85 -2.51
CA LYS A 212 -22.08 -9.41 -2.26
C LYS A 212 -21.78 -8.54 -3.49
N TYR A 213 -20.84 -8.98 -4.33
CA TYR A 213 -20.50 -8.29 -5.57
C TYR A 213 -21.58 -8.54 -6.64
N ASP A 214 -22.07 -9.77 -6.82
CA ASP A 214 -23.18 -10.03 -7.74
C ASP A 214 -24.45 -9.27 -7.33
N MET A 215 -24.74 -9.14 -6.02
CA MET A 215 -25.80 -8.24 -5.56
C MET A 215 -25.55 -6.76 -5.93
N SER A 216 -24.31 -6.25 -5.80
CA SER A 216 -23.98 -4.87 -6.20
C SER A 216 -24.13 -4.60 -7.71
N GLU A 217 -24.16 -5.65 -8.53
CA GLU A 217 -24.44 -5.59 -9.97
C GLU A 217 -25.94 -5.70 -10.30
N ILE A 218 -26.78 -6.11 -9.34
CA ILE A 218 -28.24 -6.31 -9.50
C ILE A 218 -29.04 -5.11 -8.96
N VAL A 219 -28.67 -4.56 -7.79
CA VAL A 219 -29.48 -3.53 -7.12
C VAL A 219 -29.47 -2.19 -7.85
N GLU A 220 -30.59 -1.47 -7.85
CA GLU A 220 -30.78 -0.27 -8.70
C GLU A 220 -30.24 1.03 -8.10
N LYS A 221 -30.31 1.25 -6.78
CA LYS A 221 -29.96 2.54 -6.14
C LYS A 221 -28.46 2.73 -5.96
N LYS A 222 -27.98 3.99 -6.01
CA LYS A 222 -26.56 4.34 -5.84
C LYS A 222 -26.03 3.92 -4.45
N GLU A 223 -26.83 4.16 -3.44
CA GLU A 223 -26.55 3.95 -2.02
C GLU A 223 -26.40 2.46 -1.70
N ASP A 224 -27.33 1.63 -2.22
CA ASP A 224 -27.35 0.18 -2.05
C ASP A 224 -26.10 -0.47 -2.67
N ILE A 225 -25.66 -0.02 -3.85
CA ILE A 225 -24.42 -0.47 -4.51
C ILE A 225 -23.20 -0.11 -3.66
N LEU A 226 -23.10 1.14 -3.18
CA LEU A 226 -21.98 1.61 -2.37
C LEU A 226 -21.87 0.82 -1.07
N ALA A 227 -22.99 0.50 -0.42
CA ALA A 227 -23.02 -0.32 0.79
C ALA A 227 -22.53 -1.76 0.54
N LEU A 228 -22.97 -2.40 -0.55
CA LEU A 228 -22.53 -3.75 -0.94
C LEU A 228 -21.06 -3.81 -1.36
N ASP A 229 -20.56 -2.84 -2.13
CA ASP A 229 -19.14 -2.72 -2.49
C ASP A 229 -18.26 -2.50 -1.24
N LYS A 230 -18.71 -1.67 -0.29
CA LYS A 230 -18.02 -1.40 0.99
C LYS A 230 -17.99 -2.66 1.86
N ALA A 231 -19.09 -3.40 1.93
CA ALA A 231 -19.14 -4.71 2.62
C ALA A 231 -18.19 -5.74 1.99
N ASN A 232 -18.21 -5.89 0.66
CA ASN A 232 -17.29 -6.77 -0.08
C ASN A 232 -15.81 -6.38 0.13
N SER A 233 -15.50 -5.09 0.12
CA SER A 233 -14.13 -4.60 0.38
C SER A 233 -13.64 -4.92 1.80
N LEU A 234 -14.51 -4.84 2.80
CA LEU A 234 -14.19 -5.22 4.18
C LEU A 234 -13.93 -6.73 4.31
N ASP A 235 -14.70 -7.57 3.63
CA ASP A 235 -14.53 -9.03 3.66
C ASP A 235 -13.27 -9.47 2.91
N LEU A 236 -12.99 -8.89 1.75
CA LEU A 236 -11.73 -9.07 1.03
C LEU A 236 -10.53 -8.64 1.89
N SER A 237 -10.67 -7.56 2.69
CA SER A 237 -9.64 -7.16 3.63
C SER A 237 -9.46 -8.16 4.78
N SER A 238 -10.54 -8.71 5.36
CA SER A 238 -10.44 -9.73 6.42
C SER A 238 -9.84 -11.02 5.89
N ARG A 239 -10.29 -11.50 4.72
CA ARG A 239 -9.73 -12.67 4.01
C ARG A 239 -8.24 -12.50 3.71
N GLY A 240 -7.83 -11.33 3.22
CA GLY A 240 -6.43 -11.02 2.95
C GLY A 240 -5.56 -11.17 4.21
N ARG A 241 -6.01 -10.61 5.34
CA ARG A 241 -5.30 -10.71 6.63
C ARG A 241 -5.22 -12.16 7.13
N ILE A 242 -6.30 -12.95 7.01
CA ILE A 242 -6.29 -14.39 7.33
C ILE A 242 -5.30 -15.16 6.45
N GLY A 243 -5.10 -14.74 5.20
CA GLY A 243 -4.03 -15.25 4.33
C GLY A 243 -2.62 -14.98 4.91
N TYR A 244 -2.38 -13.75 5.38
CA TYR A 244 -1.06 -13.25 5.81
C TYR A 244 -0.71 -13.44 7.30
N THR A 245 -1.63 -13.86 8.17
CA THR A 245 -1.34 -14.43 9.52
C THR A 245 -1.09 -15.93 9.42
N ASP A 246 -0.32 -16.55 10.32
CA ASP A 246 -0.38 -17.98 10.63
C ASP A 246 -0.66 -18.22 12.14
N GLU A 247 -1.41 -17.30 12.77
CA GLU A 247 -1.76 -17.34 14.20
C GLU A 247 -3.27 -17.51 14.42
N LEU A 248 -3.66 -18.39 15.35
CA LEU A 248 -5.07 -18.62 15.70
C LEU A 248 -5.82 -17.34 16.12
N ILE A 249 -5.17 -16.40 16.80
CA ILE A 249 -5.81 -15.17 17.29
C ILE A 249 -6.35 -14.28 16.16
N ILE A 250 -5.65 -14.15 15.03
CA ILE A 250 -6.14 -13.37 13.88
C ILE A 250 -7.15 -14.18 13.07
N LEU A 251 -6.95 -15.50 12.92
CA LEU A 251 -7.95 -16.37 12.29
C LEU A 251 -9.30 -16.26 13.01
N ALA A 252 -9.30 -16.32 14.35
CA ALA A 252 -10.50 -16.15 15.17
C ALA A 252 -11.07 -14.73 15.08
N ALA A 253 -10.25 -13.70 15.31
CA ALA A 253 -10.72 -12.31 15.36
C ALA A 253 -11.28 -11.79 14.01
N GLU A 254 -10.58 -12.01 12.89
CA GLU A 254 -11.07 -11.58 11.56
C GLU A 254 -12.29 -12.39 11.12
N SER A 255 -12.38 -13.68 11.49
CA SER A 255 -13.55 -14.51 11.20
C SER A 255 -14.77 -14.10 12.04
N VAL A 256 -14.61 -13.81 13.34
CA VAL A 256 -15.68 -13.25 14.17
C VAL A 256 -16.12 -11.87 13.68
N CYS A 257 -15.20 -11.03 13.19
CA CYS A 257 -15.52 -9.73 12.59
C CYS A 257 -16.29 -9.92 11.26
N TYR A 258 -15.89 -10.87 10.40
CA TYR A 258 -16.65 -11.25 9.20
C TYR A 258 -18.06 -11.75 9.54
N LEU A 259 -18.21 -12.61 10.55
CA LEU A 259 -19.49 -13.15 11.00
C LEU A 259 -20.42 -12.07 11.58
N ALA A 260 -19.92 -11.24 12.50
CA ALA A 260 -20.71 -10.16 13.11
C ALA A 260 -21.27 -9.20 12.05
N ARG A 261 -20.39 -8.66 11.18
CA ARG A 261 -20.79 -7.82 10.04
C ARG A 261 -21.69 -8.58 9.06
N GLY A 262 -21.43 -9.86 8.83
CA GLY A 262 -22.18 -10.70 7.89
C GLY A 262 -23.63 -10.92 8.30
N TYR A 263 -23.89 -11.24 9.58
CA TYR A 263 -25.24 -11.39 10.11
C TYR A 263 -25.99 -10.05 10.19
N GLU A 264 -25.28 -8.93 10.37
CA GLU A 264 -25.84 -7.58 10.29
C GLU A 264 -26.23 -7.20 8.86
N GLN A 265 -25.33 -7.40 7.90
CA GLN A 265 -25.55 -7.12 6.49
C GLN A 265 -26.65 -7.98 5.87
N LEU A 266 -26.86 -9.22 6.34
CA LEU A 266 -28.00 -10.07 5.96
C LEU A 266 -29.37 -9.50 6.39
N ARG A 267 -29.41 -8.52 7.29
CA ARG A 267 -30.64 -7.87 7.78
C ARG A 267 -30.84 -6.46 7.21
N GLU A 268 -29.75 -5.82 6.79
CA GLU A 268 -29.73 -4.39 6.44
C GLU A 268 -29.46 -4.12 4.95
N LEU A 269 -28.74 -5.00 4.26
CA LEU A 269 -28.48 -4.85 2.82
C LEU A 269 -29.57 -5.56 1.99
N PRO A 270 -29.95 -5.01 0.82
CA PRO A 270 -31.04 -5.54 -0.01
C PRO A 270 -30.60 -6.76 -0.84
N PHE A 271 -30.34 -7.89 -0.18
CA PHE A 271 -30.15 -9.20 -0.82
C PHE A 271 -31.47 -9.74 -1.42
N ASP A 272 -31.38 -10.51 -2.51
CA ASP A 272 -32.46 -11.42 -2.90
C ASP A 272 -32.42 -12.74 -2.11
N GLU A 273 -33.48 -13.56 -2.20
CA GLU A 273 -33.63 -14.80 -1.43
C GLU A 273 -32.52 -15.83 -1.72
N SER A 274 -31.98 -15.88 -2.94
CA SER A 274 -30.90 -16.82 -3.27
C SER A 274 -29.57 -16.34 -2.69
N HIS A 275 -29.20 -15.09 -2.97
CA HIS A 275 -27.93 -14.53 -2.51
C HIS A 275 -27.88 -14.40 -0.98
N ALA A 276 -29.00 -14.09 -0.31
CA ALA A 276 -29.10 -14.12 1.15
C ALA A 276 -28.83 -15.53 1.71
N LYS A 277 -29.44 -16.56 1.10
CA LYS A 277 -29.28 -17.96 1.50
C LYS A 277 -27.86 -18.47 1.26
N ASP A 278 -27.29 -18.19 0.09
CA ASP A 278 -25.94 -18.63 -0.26
C ASP A 278 -24.87 -17.93 0.61
N PHE A 279 -25.05 -16.65 0.93
CA PHE A 279 -24.16 -15.95 1.87
C PHE A 279 -24.33 -16.45 3.31
N ALA A 280 -25.54 -16.79 3.75
CA ALA A 280 -25.77 -17.43 5.04
C ALA A 280 -25.07 -18.80 5.14
N VAL A 281 -25.06 -19.60 4.07
CA VAL A 281 -24.27 -20.86 4.02
C VAL A 281 -22.76 -20.59 4.12
N ALA A 282 -22.25 -19.57 3.44
CA ALA A 282 -20.83 -19.20 3.53
C ALA A 282 -20.44 -18.70 4.94
N ALA A 283 -21.31 -17.94 5.61
CA ALA A 283 -21.12 -17.54 7.00
C ALA A 283 -21.13 -18.75 7.96
N GLU A 284 -22.11 -19.65 7.80
CA GLU A 284 -22.21 -20.85 8.63
C GLU A 284 -20.97 -21.76 8.53
N GLN A 285 -20.41 -21.91 7.32
CA GLN A 285 -19.16 -22.64 7.11
C GLN A 285 -18.00 -22.02 7.90
N VAL A 286 -17.83 -20.69 7.89
CA VAL A 286 -16.78 -20.02 8.66
C VAL A 286 -16.98 -20.23 10.18
N ARG A 287 -18.23 -20.16 10.67
CA ARG A 287 -18.56 -20.37 12.07
C ARG A 287 -18.20 -21.78 12.55
N GLU A 288 -18.64 -22.81 11.85
CA GLU A 288 -18.42 -24.19 12.28
C GLU A 288 -16.93 -24.60 12.18
N GLN A 289 -16.13 -24.00 11.27
CA GLN A 289 -14.67 -24.25 11.26
C GLN A 289 -13.97 -23.71 12.53
N LEU A 290 -14.30 -22.52 13.02
CA LEU A 290 -13.77 -22.02 14.31
C LEU A 290 -14.21 -22.92 15.47
N LYS A 291 -15.50 -23.26 15.50
CA LYS A 291 -16.10 -24.11 16.52
C LYS A 291 -15.45 -25.50 16.58
N HIS A 292 -15.10 -26.09 15.43
CA HIS A 292 -14.35 -27.35 15.39
C HIS A 292 -12.96 -27.26 16.05
N ILE A 293 -12.24 -26.14 15.94
CA ILE A 293 -10.95 -25.94 16.65
C ILE A 293 -11.20 -25.90 18.16
N LEU A 294 -12.16 -25.08 18.60
CA LEU A 294 -12.47 -24.86 20.02
C LEU A 294 -13.01 -26.13 20.69
N VAL A 295 -13.96 -26.84 20.07
CA VAL A 295 -14.46 -28.14 20.55
C VAL A 295 -13.34 -29.19 20.60
N PHE A 296 -12.39 -29.18 19.67
CA PHE A 296 -11.23 -30.07 19.75
C PHE A 296 -10.36 -29.76 20.98
N MET A 297 -10.00 -28.48 21.22
CA MET A 297 -9.24 -28.07 22.41
C MET A 297 -9.94 -28.49 23.71
N ASP A 298 -11.24 -28.19 23.83
CA ASP A 298 -12.07 -28.56 24.97
C ASP A 298 -12.10 -30.08 25.21
N SER A 299 -12.30 -30.88 24.15
CA SER A 299 -12.34 -32.35 24.25
C SER A 299 -11.02 -32.94 24.74
N ARG A 300 -9.87 -32.35 24.35
CA ARG A 300 -8.54 -32.82 24.75
C ARG A 300 -8.23 -32.46 26.20
N ILE A 301 -8.59 -31.26 26.63
CA ILE A 301 -8.44 -30.82 28.03
C ILE A 301 -9.35 -31.63 28.96
N LYS A 302 -10.60 -31.91 28.56
CA LYS A 302 -11.51 -32.78 29.32
C LYS A 302 -10.95 -34.20 29.46
N SER A 303 -10.52 -34.82 28.35
CA SER A 303 -9.96 -36.17 28.38
C SER A 303 -8.65 -36.27 29.17
N ALA A 304 -7.79 -35.26 29.14
CA ALA A 304 -6.61 -35.19 29.99
C ALA A 304 -6.98 -35.00 31.48
N GLY A 305 -7.95 -34.14 31.78
CA GLY A 305 -8.41 -33.87 33.15
C GLY A 305 -9.20 -35.01 33.80
N GLU A 306 -9.80 -35.90 33.01
CA GLU A 306 -10.35 -37.18 33.48
C GLU A 306 -9.25 -38.17 33.86
N GLN A 307 -8.10 -38.10 33.19
CA GLN A 307 -6.95 -38.99 33.39
C GLN A 307 -5.91 -38.47 34.40
N ASP A 308 -6.01 -37.21 34.82
CA ASP A 308 -5.12 -36.53 35.76
C ASP A 308 -5.81 -35.31 36.41
N VAL A 309 -6.05 -35.36 37.72
CA VAL A 309 -6.74 -34.31 38.49
C VAL A 309 -5.87 -33.05 38.68
N LEU A 310 -4.54 -33.18 38.67
CA LEU A 310 -3.64 -32.03 38.74
C LEU A 310 -3.67 -31.27 37.41
N LEU A 311 -3.63 -31.97 36.27
CA LEU A 311 -3.81 -31.34 34.96
C LEU A 311 -5.21 -30.72 34.81
N LYS A 312 -6.26 -31.37 35.34
CA LYS A 312 -7.62 -30.80 35.36
C LYS A 312 -7.68 -29.44 36.05
N ASN A 313 -7.07 -29.32 37.22
CA ASN A 313 -7.04 -28.07 37.98
C ASN A 313 -6.17 -27.01 37.30
N LYS A 314 -5.02 -27.42 36.74
CA LYS A 314 -4.09 -26.56 36.00
C LYS A 314 -4.73 -25.96 34.74
N PHE A 315 -5.45 -26.75 33.94
CA PHE A 315 -6.14 -26.28 32.71
C PHE A 315 -7.54 -25.69 32.94
N ALA A 316 -8.01 -25.53 34.18
CA ALA A 316 -9.37 -25.06 34.47
C ALA A 316 -9.70 -23.70 33.82
N VAL A 317 -8.75 -22.74 33.86
CA VAL A 317 -8.89 -21.42 33.23
C VAL A 317 -8.95 -21.51 31.71
N PHE A 318 -8.17 -22.40 31.09
CA PHE A 318 -8.22 -22.63 29.65
C PHE A 318 -9.58 -23.20 29.25
N ALA A 319 -10.07 -24.23 29.95
CA ALA A 319 -11.36 -24.86 29.65
C ALA A 319 -12.52 -23.86 29.73
N ASP A 320 -12.54 -23.04 30.78
CA ASP A 320 -13.49 -21.93 30.96
C ASP A 320 -13.46 -20.93 29.78
N LYS A 321 -12.26 -20.49 29.37
CA LYS A 321 -12.10 -19.57 28.22
C LYS A 321 -12.48 -20.19 26.87
N VAL A 322 -12.31 -21.51 26.68
CA VAL A 322 -12.83 -22.19 25.48
C VAL A 322 -14.37 -22.20 25.45
N GLN A 323 -15.02 -22.38 26.61
CA GLN A 323 -16.48 -22.33 26.69
C GLN A 323 -17.02 -20.91 26.46
N ASP A 324 -16.35 -19.87 26.97
CA ASP A 324 -16.65 -18.46 26.63
C ASP A 324 -16.52 -18.21 25.11
N ALA A 325 -15.43 -18.67 24.50
CA ALA A 325 -15.19 -18.51 23.06
C ALA A 325 -16.24 -19.25 22.21
N LEU A 326 -16.68 -20.45 22.61
CA LEU A 326 -17.77 -21.17 21.97
C LEU A 326 -19.10 -20.40 22.10
N LYS A 327 -19.41 -19.87 23.29
CA LYS A 327 -20.62 -19.08 23.57
C LYS A 327 -20.70 -17.81 22.71
N ILE A 328 -19.57 -17.16 22.40
CA ILE A 328 -19.53 -16.03 21.44
C ILE A 328 -20.05 -16.46 20.08
N LEU A 329 -19.65 -17.64 19.56
CA LEU A 329 -20.08 -18.12 18.24
C LEU A 329 -21.58 -18.44 18.19
N GLU A 330 -22.18 -18.82 19.33
CA GLU A 330 -23.61 -19.04 19.49
C GLU A 330 -24.41 -17.73 19.63
N GLU A 331 -23.82 -16.70 20.27
CA GLU A 331 -24.41 -15.36 20.42
C GLU A 331 -24.41 -14.54 19.11
N LEU A 332 -23.40 -14.75 18.24
CA LEU A 332 -23.15 -13.93 17.04
C LEU A 332 -24.33 -13.70 16.08
N PRO A 333 -25.18 -14.69 15.72
CA PRO A 333 -26.30 -14.45 14.80
C PRO A 333 -27.32 -13.42 15.32
N SER A 334 -27.43 -13.29 16.64
CA SER A 334 -28.33 -12.36 17.33
C SER A 334 -27.66 -11.02 17.65
N TYR A 335 -26.34 -10.91 17.54
CA TYR A 335 -25.61 -9.67 17.79
C TYR A 335 -26.01 -8.58 16.79
N LYS A 336 -26.07 -7.33 17.27
CA LYS A 336 -26.26 -6.09 16.50
C LYS A 336 -25.31 -5.04 17.05
N THR A 337 -24.74 -4.21 16.19
CA THR A 337 -23.97 -3.04 16.62
C THR A 337 -24.90 -2.03 17.32
N PRO A 338 -24.49 -1.41 18.44
CA PRO A 338 -25.28 -0.36 19.07
C PRO A 338 -25.49 0.86 18.15
N CYS A 339 -26.75 1.22 17.91
CA CYS A 339 -27.11 2.44 17.18
C CYS A 339 -26.99 3.68 18.08
N ALA A 340 -26.79 4.85 17.48
CA ALA A 340 -26.76 6.12 18.19
C ALA A 340 -28.12 6.42 18.88
N ALA A 341 -28.08 6.95 20.10
CA ALA A 341 -29.27 7.28 20.87
C ALA A 341 -29.99 8.54 20.35
N GLU A 342 -31.30 8.63 20.58
CA GLU A 342 -32.14 9.76 20.12
C GLU A 342 -31.79 11.14 20.73
N SER A 343 -30.90 11.17 21.74
CA SER A 343 -30.54 12.36 22.53
C SER A 343 -29.34 13.17 22.01
N GLY A 344 -28.64 12.66 20.98
CA GLY A 344 -27.47 13.29 20.36
C GLY A 344 -26.49 12.25 19.80
N PHE A 345 -25.45 12.70 19.09
CA PHE A 345 -24.43 11.84 18.52
C PHE A 345 -23.28 11.63 19.54
N PRO A 346 -23.13 10.43 20.14
CA PRO A 346 -22.06 10.17 21.10
C PRO A 346 -20.70 10.07 20.39
N VAL A 347 -19.70 10.72 20.96
CA VAL A 347 -18.31 10.63 20.51
C VAL A 347 -17.45 10.16 21.67
N THR A 348 -17.11 8.87 21.66
CA THR A 348 -16.05 8.30 22.49
C THR A 348 -14.79 8.16 21.65
N VAL A 349 -13.68 8.67 22.17
CA VAL A 349 -12.33 8.39 21.66
C VAL A 349 -11.46 7.85 22.78
N MET A 350 -10.46 7.05 22.42
CA MET A 350 -9.52 6.44 23.36
C MET A 350 -8.09 6.77 22.92
N LEU A 351 -7.30 7.33 23.83
CA LEU A 351 -5.89 7.65 23.62
C LEU A 351 -5.03 6.49 24.17
N MET A 352 -4.14 5.96 23.34
CA MET A 352 -3.30 4.81 23.67
C MET A 352 -1.85 5.02 23.20
N GLU A 353 -0.90 4.42 23.91
CA GLU A 353 0.43 4.11 23.37
C GLU A 353 0.27 3.21 22.13
N ASP A 354 0.91 3.54 21.00
CA ASP A 354 0.69 2.82 19.73
C ASP A 354 1.25 1.39 19.76
N SER A 355 2.46 1.22 20.31
CA SER A 355 3.15 -0.07 20.39
C SER A 355 2.52 -1.06 21.36
N THR A 356 2.08 -0.60 22.54
CA THR A 356 1.58 -1.45 23.64
C THR A 356 0.05 -1.51 23.70
N GLY A 357 -0.65 -0.54 23.08
CA GLY A 357 -2.09 -0.35 23.23
C GLY A 357 -2.53 0.11 24.63
N LYS A 358 -1.61 0.46 25.52
CA LYS A 358 -1.89 0.91 26.88
C LYS A 358 -2.62 2.25 26.85
N ALA A 359 -3.72 2.36 27.59
CA ALA A 359 -4.46 3.61 27.77
C ALA A 359 -3.59 4.73 28.37
N VAL A 360 -3.81 5.97 27.91
CA VAL A 360 -3.10 7.16 28.37
C VAL A 360 -4.09 8.14 29.02
N SER A 361 -4.06 8.19 30.34
CA SER A 361 -4.97 8.98 31.18
C SER A 361 -4.48 10.39 31.49
N GLY A 362 -5.41 11.29 31.85
CA GLY A 362 -5.10 12.65 32.29
C GLY A 362 -4.41 13.51 31.22
N ILE A 363 -4.72 13.29 29.94
CA ILE A 363 -4.29 14.11 28.80
C ILE A 363 -5.50 14.85 28.23
N ASP A 364 -5.35 16.13 27.92
CA ASP A 364 -6.40 16.95 27.33
C ASP A 364 -6.69 16.54 25.87
N ILE A 365 -7.96 16.25 25.57
CA ILE A 365 -8.47 16.00 24.22
C ILE A 365 -9.34 17.19 23.82
N MET A 366 -8.99 17.86 22.73
CA MET A 366 -9.81 18.90 22.12
C MET A 366 -10.78 18.29 21.10
N PHE A 367 -12.06 18.62 21.27
CA PHE A 367 -13.13 18.39 20.31
C PHE A 367 -13.50 19.75 19.71
N GLU A 368 -13.40 19.91 18.40
CA GLU A 368 -13.56 21.18 17.69
C GLU A 368 -14.58 21.02 16.56
N ARG A 369 -15.56 21.92 16.47
CA ARG A 369 -16.61 21.92 15.44
C ARG A 369 -16.10 22.58 14.16
N LEU A 370 -15.70 21.76 13.19
CA LEU A 370 -15.33 22.22 11.84
C LEU A 370 -16.55 22.60 11.00
N ARG A 371 -17.70 21.94 11.23
CA ARG A 371 -18.94 22.14 10.48
C ARG A 371 -20.16 21.81 11.35
N GLY A 372 -21.29 22.45 11.06
CA GLY A 372 -22.55 22.31 11.81
C GLY A 372 -22.81 23.51 12.72
N GLU A 373 -24.03 23.61 13.26
CA GLU A 373 -24.46 24.62 14.23
C GLU A 373 -24.85 24.05 15.60
N GLY A 374 -24.79 22.72 15.76
CA GLY A 374 -24.92 22.04 17.04
C GLY A 374 -23.85 22.40 18.07
N LYS A 375 -24.10 21.93 19.30
CA LYS A 375 -23.30 22.17 20.52
C LYS A 375 -22.59 20.90 20.98
N ILE A 376 -21.46 21.05 21.65
CA ILE A 376 -20.74 19.95 22.30
C ILE A 376 -21.17 19.89 23.77
N CYS A 377 -21.72 18.75 24.18
CA CYS A 377 -22.24 18.51 25.53
C CYS A 377 -21.47 17.40 26.25
N SER A 378 -21.57 17.42 27.59
CA SER A 378 -21.12 16.32 28.46
C SER A 378 -22.01 15.08 28.28
N VAL A 379 -21.58 13.94 28.83
CA VAL A 379 -22.41 12.72 28.88
C VAL A 379 -23.64 12.90 29.79
N SER A 380 -23.59 13.80 30.78
CA SER A 380 -24.76 14.23 31.58
C SER A 380 -25.68 15.21 30.85
N GLY A 381 -25.26 15.74 29.69
CA GLY A 381 -26.08 16.58 28.80
C GLY A 381 -25.89 18.09 28.96
N ASP A 382 -25.01 18.51 29.88
CA ASP A 382 -24.58 19.90 30.12
C ASP A 382 -23.78 20.44 28.92
N GLU A 383 -23.84 21.75 28.68
CA GLU A 383 -23.08 22.37 27.58
C GLU A 383 -21.61 22.57 27.96
N LEU A 384 -20.69 21.98 27.18
CA LEU A 384 -19.24 22.16 27.33
C LEU A 384 -18.72 23.30 26.46
N GLY A 385 -19.34 23.52 25.30
CA GLY A 385 -19.01 24.62 24.38
C GLY A 385 -19.74 24.52 23.04
N SER A 386 -19.82 25.64 22.33
CA SER A 386 -20.47 25.74 21.01
C SER A 386 -19.50 25.41 19.86
N LYS A 387 -18.32 26.04 19.83
CA LYS A 387 -17.27 25.82 18.82
C LYS A 387 -16.29 24.70 19.22
N SER A 388 -15.92 24.61 20.49
CA SER A 388 -14.93 23.62 20.96
C SER A 388 -15.14 23.25 22.43
N ALA A 389 -14.68 22.07 22.82
CA ALA A 389 -14.60 21.61 24.20
C ALA A 389 -13.28 20.85 24.43
N ILE A 390 -12.71 20.95 25.63
CA ILE A 390 -11.52 20.20 26.03
C ILE A 390 -11.90 19.27 27.19
N ILE A 391 -11.64 17.97 27.02
CA ILE A 391 -11.94 16.93 28.02
C ILE A 391 -10.69 16.09 28.26
N LYS A 392 -10.31 15.90 29.53
CA LYS A 392 -9.21 15.01 29.91
C LYS A 392 -9.60 13.55 29.75
N THR A 393 -8.67 12.73 29.25
CA THR A 393 -8.84 11.28 29.24
C THR A 393 -8.97 10.75 30.66
N ALA A 394 -9.95 9.87 30.89
CA ALA A 394 -10.14 9.17 32.16
C ALA A 394 -9.06 8.09 32.38
N GLU A 395 -9.11 7.39 33.50
CA GLU A 395 -8.19 6.26 33.80
C GLU A 395 -8.24 5.14 32.75
N ASP A 396 -9.39 4.95 32.10
CA ASP A 396 -9.58 4.01 30.98
C ASP A 396 -9.01 4.51 29.63
N GLY A 397 -8.35 5.67 29.62
CA GLY A 397 -7.78 6.32 28.44
C GLY A 397 -8.79 7.01 27.52
N SER A 398 -10.08 7.02 27.88
CA SER A 398 -11.13 7.57 27.02
C SER A 398 -11.53 9.01 27.34
N ALA A 399 -11.93 9.75 26.31
CA ALA A 399 -12.64 11.01 26.41
C ALA A 399 -14.01 10.86 25.73
N ARG A 400 -15.06 11.38 26.37
CA ARG A 400 -16.47 11.15 25.99
C ARG A 400 -17.23 12.47 25.95
N VAL A 401 -17.82 12.80 24.81
CA VAL A 401 -18.74 13.94 24.62
C VAL A 401 -19.98 13.50 23.83
N VAL A 402 -21.02 14.32 23.84
CA VAL A 402 -22.21 14.16 22.99
C VAL A 402 -22.35 15.40 22.12
N TYR A 403 -22.33 15.24 20.81
CA TYR A 403 -22.69 16.33 19.90
C TYR A 403 -24.21 16.41 19.79
N ARG A 404 -24.79 17.54 20.18
CA ARG A 404 -26.23 17.81 20.06
C ARG A 404 -26.43 18.75 18.86
N PRO A 405 -26.85 18.24 17.69
CA PRO A 405 -27.13 19.09 16.54
C PRO A 405 -28.32 20.02 16.82
N ALA A 406 -28.32 21.19 16.17
CA ALA A 406 -29.39 22.19 16.23
C ALA A 406 -30.65 21.76 15.45
N SER A 407 -30.52 20.84 14.48
CA SER A 407 -31.64 20.18 13.80
C SER A 407 -31.35 18.68 13.55
N LYS A 408 -32.39 17.88 13.27
CA LYS A 408 -32.20 16.43 13.03
C LYS A 408 -31.42 16.13 11.74
N ASP A 409 -31.49 17.01 10.76
CA ASP A 409 -30.92 16.84 9.42
C ASP A 409 -29.58 17.57 9.24
N GLU A 410 -28.94 17.96 10.36
CA GLU A 410 -27.71 18.75 10.35
C GLU A 410 -26.48 17.93 9.95
N VAL A 411 -25.86 18.32 8.83
CA VAL A 411 -24.55 17.79 8.41
C VAL A 411 -23.42 18.51 9.15
N PHE A 412 -22.98 17.92 10.25
CA PHE A 412 -21.89 18.42 11.10
C PHE A 412 -20.56 17.69 10.87
N GLN A 413 -19.46 18.25 11.39
CA GLN A 413 -18.18 17.55 11.53
C GLN A 413 -17.38 18.09 12.71
N LEU A 414 -16.85 17.19 13.53
CA LEU A 414 -15.86 17.49 14.56
C LEU A 414 -14.46 17.06 14.12
N ASN A 415 -13.46 17.87 14.44
CA ASN A 415 -12.07 17.46 14.61
C ASN A 415 -11.89 17.00 16.06
N VAL A 416 -11.16 15.90 16.28
CA VAL A 416 -10.76 15.42 17.60
C VAL A 416 -9.26 15.19 17.63
N THR A 417 -8.59 15.79 18.60
CA THR A 417 -7.13 15.86 18.65
C THR A 417 -6.61 15.91 20.09
N TYR A 418 -5.41 15.37 20.31
CA TYR A 418 -4.74 15.34 21.62
C TYR A 418 -3.52 16.27 21.70
N ASP A 419 -3.12 16.85 20.56
CA ASP A 419 -1.96 17.72 20.41
C ASP A 419 -2.26 18.98 19.56
N GLY A 420 -3.36 19.01 18.80
CA GLY A 420 -3.64 20.08 17.84
C GLY A 420 -2.93 19.91 16.49
N LEU A 421 -2.29 18.76 16.27
CA LEU A 421 -1.61 18.39 15.02
C LEU A 421 -2.26 17.16 14.36
N HIS A 422 -2.60 16.16 15.16
CA HIS A 422 -3.39 14.99 14.75
C HIS A 422 -4.83 15.40 14.42
N VAL A 423 -5.40 14.80 13.39
CA VAL A 423 -6.78 15.06 12.95
C VAL A 423 -7.56 13.77 12.79
N MET A 424 -8.43 13.50 13.76
CA MET A 424 -9.53 12.53 13.66
C MET A 424 -10.81 13.28 13.32
N LEU A 425 -11.45 12.93 12.21
CA LEU A 425 -12.73 13.53 11.80
C LEU A 425 -13.89 12.66 12.29
N VAL A 426 -14.91 13.29 12.88
CA VAL A 426 -16.10 12.62 13.41
C VAL A 426 -17.37 13.39 12.99
N PRO A 427 -18.22 12.84 12.10
CA PRO A 427 -18.02 11.59 11.35
C PRO A 427 -16.81 11.63 10.39
N GLU A 428 -16.26 10.44 10.11
CA GLU A 428 -15.10 10.22 9.24
C GLU A 428 -15.40 10.51 7.77
N GLU A 429 -16.64 10.23 7.36
CA GLU A 429 -17.21 10.55 6.06
C GLU A 429 -18.27 11.63 6.26
N VAL A 430 -18.16 12.72 5.49
CA VAL A 430 -19.20 13.75 5.37
C VAL A 430 -19.64 13.79 3.91
N ASP A 431 -20.96 13.77 3.72
CA ASP A 431 -21.61 13.99 2.42
C ASP A 431 -21.55 15.47 2.05
N GLU A 432 -20.38 15.84 1.55
CA GLU A 432 -20.19 17.00 0.72
C GLU A 432 -20.80 16.71 -0.65
N LYS A 433 -21.87 17.44 -1.00
CA LYS A 433 -22.21 17.62 -2.42
C LYS A 433 -20.95 18.10 -3.14
N PRO A 434 -20.66 17.61 -4.37
CA PRO A 434 -19.37 17.81 -5.02
C PRO A 434 -19.01 19.30 -5.06
N CYS A 435 -17.87 19.63 -4.44
CA CYS A 435 -17.37 21.00 -4.39
C CYS A 435 -16.93 21.39 -5.81
N VAL A 436 -17.63 22.36 -6.39
CA VAL A 436 -17.42 22.76 -7.79
C VAL A 436 -16.12 23.56 -7.89
N SER A 437 -15.25 23.13 -8.81
CA SER A 437 -14.11 23.86 -9.37
C SER A 437 -13.13 24.54 -8.39
N ALA A 438 -11.95 23.96 -8.23
CA ALA A 438 -10.73 24.74 -7.97
C ALA A 438 -10.17 25.26 -9.31
N SER A 439 -10.78 26.32 -9.85
CA SER A 439 -10.35 26.96 -11.11
C SER A 439 -9.05 27.77 -10.92
N PRO A 440 -8.11 27.77 -11.88
CA PRO A 440 -6.84 28.49 -11.76
C PRO A 440 -6.84 29.85 -12.48
N GLU A 441 -7.29 30.93 -11.83
CA GLU A 441 -7.12 32.32 -12.30
C GLU A 441 -6.52 33.23 -11.21
N TYR A 442 -5.94 34.38 -11.61
CA TYR A 442 -4.93 35.11 -10.82
C TYR A 442 -5.09 36.64 -10.90
N ILE A 443 -5.33 37.28 -9.73
CA ILE A 443 -5.14 38.70 -9.34
C ILE A 443 -5.94 39.83 -10.07
N ILE A 444 -6.30 40.87 -9.30
CA ILE A 444 -6.79 42.22 -9.67
C ILE A 444 -8.28 42.31 -10.10
N ASP A 445 -9.16 43.17 -9.58
CA ASP A 445 -9.39 43.92 -8.30
C ASP A 445 -10.93 44.28 -8.31
N GLU A 446 -11.62 45.17 -7.56
CA GLU A 446 -11.33 46.32 -6.67
C GLU A 446 -12.58 46.63 -5.78
N ASP A 447 -12.36 47.06 -4.52
CA ASP A 447 -13.28 47.74 -3.55
C ASP A 447 -14.65 47.17 -3.03
N THR A 448 -14.85 47.37 -1.70
CA THR A 448 -16.09 47.30 -0.86
C THR A 448 -16.83 45.96 -0.69
N GLU A 449 -17.22 45.50 0.52
CA GLU A 449 -17.23 46.05 1.90
C GLU A 449 -16.64 45.00 2.91
N PRO A 450 -16.36 45.32 4.19
CA PRO A 450 -15.33 44.63 4.97
C PRO A 450 -15.70 43.24 5.54
N ASP A 451 -14.65 42.46 5.82
CA ASP A 451 -14.69 41.12 6.40
C ASP A 451 -15.31 41.07 7.82
N ASP A 452 -16.22 40.12 8.04
CA ASP A 452 -16.24 39.37 9.30
C ASP A 452 -15.04 38.40 9.25
N GLU A 453 -13.87 38.85 9.70
CA GLU A 453 -12.63 38.06 9.68
C GLU A 453 -12.81 36.73 10.44
N ILE A 454 -12.87 35.62 9.72
CA ILE A 454 -12.68 34.30 10.34
C ILE A 454 -11.21 34.22 10.77
N GLU A 455 -10.93 34.44 12.05
CA GLU A 455 -9.60 34.35 12.66
C GLU A 455 -8.96 32.95 12.54
N ILE A 456 -8.45 32.63 11.34
CA ILE A 456 -7.59 31.47 11.08
C ILE A 456 -6.25 31.59 11.85
N ASP A 457 -5.92 32.81 12.29
CA ASP A 457 -4.80 33.10 13.19
C ASP A 457 -4.91 32.45 14.58
N SER A 458 -6.10 31.97 14.99
CA SER A 458 -6.28 31.19 16.22
C SER A 458 -5.53 29.85 16.25
N VAL A 459 -4.94 29.41 15.13
CA VAL A 459 -4.06 28.23 15.03
C VAL A 459 -2.56 28.61 15.12
N ARG A 460 -2.20 29.90 15.21
CA ARG A 460 -0.81 30.33 15.42
C ARG A 460 -0.37 30.02 16.87
N SER A 461 0.61 29.12 16.99
CA SER A 461 1.20 28.63 18.25
C SER A 461 0.20 28.06 19.27
N SER A 462 -0.17 26.79 19.09
CA SER A 462 -0.84 26.00 20.14
C SER A 462 0.19 25.39 21.11
N PRO A 463 0.15 25.67 22.42
CA PRO A 463 0.98 24.99 23.43
C PRO A 463 0.63 23.51 23.64
N PHE A 464 -0.49 23.05 23.10
CA PHE A 464 -1.16 21.78 23.40
C PHE A 464 -0.28 20.57 23.06
N ALA A 465 0.28 20.51 21.85
CA ALA A 465 1.21 19.45 21.42
C ALA A 465 2.47 19.38 22.27
N HIS A 466 3.04 20.55 22.55
CA HIS A 466 4.38 20.66 23.11
C HIS A 466 4.38 20.26 24.60
N ASN A 467 3.35 20.70 25.34
CA ASN A 467 3.13 20.27 26.72
C ASN A 467 2.96 18.75 26.87
N LEU A 468 2.38 18.07 25.88
CA LEU A 468 2.12 16.63 25.96
C LEU A 468 3.41 15.79 25.99
N SER A 469 4.34 16.01 25.05
CA SER A 469 5.58 15.21 24.98
C SER A 469 6.37 15.33 26.29
N LEU A 470 6.52 16.56 26.78
CA LEU A 470 7.15 16.89 28.06
C LEU A 470 6.43 16.20 29.24
N THR A 471 5.10 16.26 29.28
CA THR A 471 4.28 15.58 30.30
C THR A 471 4.48 14.06 30.30
N LEU A 472 4.60 13.43 29.13
CA LEU A 472 4.85 11.98 29.03
C LEU A 472 6.25 11.62 29.50
N ILE A 473 7.28 12.35 29.04
CA ILE A 473 8.68 12.15 29.43
C ILE A 473 8.84 12.28 30.95
N GLU A 474 8.27 13.32 31.56
CA GLU A 474 8.30 13.52 33.02
C GLU A 474 7.60 12.38 33.78
N ARG A 475 6.40 11.98 33.36
CA ARG A 475 5.65 10.89 33.99
C ARG A 475 6.41 9.56 33.93
N MET A 476 7.06 9.23 32.79
CA MET A 476 7.76 7.96 32.64
C MET A 476 9.03 7.87 33.48
N PHE A 477 9.88 8.89 33.49
CA PHE A 477 11.10 8.84 34.31
C PHE A 477 10.79 8.82 35.80
N ARG A 478 9.73 9.52 36.25
CA ARG A 478 9.23 9.40 37.64
C ARG A 478 8.68 8.00 37.92
N PHE A 479 7.87 7.43 37.02
CA PHE A 479 7.36 6.05 37.15
C PHE A 479 8.47 5.00 37.23
N LEU A 480 9.53 5.11 36.41
CA LEU A 480 10.70 4.23 36.51
C LEU A 480 11.40 4.38 37.87
N LYS A 481 11.61 5.62 38.34
CA LYS A 481 12.23 5.89 39.64
C LYS A 481 11.43 5.34 40.82
N GLU A 482 10.11 5.52 40.79
CA GLU A 482 9.16 4.98 41.79
C GLU A 482 9.15 3.45 41.84
N ASN A 483 9.41 2.79 40.70
CA ASN A 483 9.52 1.34 40.60
C ASN A 483 10.96 0.80 40.76
N ASP A 484 11.86 1.60 41.34
CA ASP A 484 13.25 1.25 41.63
C ASP A 484 14.06 0.88 40.37
N VAL A 485 13.88 1.63 39.28
CA VAL A 485 14.75 1.63 38.10
C VAL A 485 15.48 2.97 38.03
N ASN A 486 16.82 2.96 38.09
CA ASN A 486 17.62 4.18 37.95
C ASN A 486 18.07 4.34 36.51
N VAL A 487 17.71 5.42 35.84
CA VAL A 487 18.35 5.80 34.57
C VAL A 487 19.58 6.64 34.90
N VAL A 488 20.77 6.07 34.67
CA VAL A 488 22.06 6.63 35.12
C VAL A 488 22.64 7.61 34.11
N SER A 489 22.56 7.32 32.82
CA SER A 489 22.89 8.29 31.78
C SER A 489 21.98 8.18 30.56
N ILE A 490 21.78 9.33 29.93
CA ILE A 490 21.24 9.50 28.57
C ILE A 490 22.34 10.22 27.79
N ASP A 491 22.84 9.59 26.73
CA ASP A 491 24.00 10.04 25.95
C ASP A 491 23.60 10.06 24.46
N ASP A 492 23.35 11.24 23.90
CA ASP A 492 22.71 11.43 22.57
C ASP A 492 23.53 12.36 21.65
N HIS A 493 23.35 12.19 20.34
CA HIS A 493 24.01 12.95 19.28
C HIS A 493 23.00 13.58 18.29
N HIS A 494 21.70 13.36 18.48
CA HIS A 494 20.68 13.80 17.54
C HIS A 494 20.21 15.25 17.77
N PRO A 495 19.77 15.98 16.71
CA PRO A 495 19.24 17.33 16.85
C PRO A 495 17.98 17.38 17.72
N TYR A 496 18.10 18.01 18.89
CA TYR A 496 17.13 17.98 19.98
C TYR A 496 16.18 19.18 19.99
N ASN A 497 15.07 19.05 20.72
CA ASN A 497 14.22 20.16 21.11
C ASN A 497 14.71 20.79 22.44
N PRO A 498 14.96 22.12 22.51
CA PRO A 498 15.50 22.77 23.72
C PRO A 498 14.69 22.56 24.99
N GLU A 499 13.37 22.51 24.89
CA GLU A 499 12.47 22.32 26.02
C GLU A 499 12.49 20.87 26.55
N VAL A 500 12.70 19.87 25.67
CA VAL A 500 12.97 18.48 26.06
C VAL A 500 14.28 18.37 26.83
N LEU A 501 15.37 18.98 26.35
CA LEU A 501 16.65 19.02 27.09
C LEU A 501 16.45 19.70 28.47
N SER A 502 15.79 20.85 28.51
CA SER A 502 15.52 21.60 29.74
C SER A 502 14.75 20.76 30.78
N LEU A 503 13.82 19.90 30.33
CA LEU A 503 13.12 18.95 31.20
C LEU A 503 14.04 17.84 31.71
N LEU A 504 14.90 17.27 30.85
CA LEU A 504 15.83 16.22 31.26
C LEU A 504 16.89 16.74 32.25
N GLU A 505 17.40 17.95 32.04
CA GLU A 505 18.29 18.63 32.99
C GLU A 505 17.62 18.86 34.36
N LYS A 506 16.36 19.35 34.37
CA LYS A 506 15.54 19.46 35.59
C LYS A 506 15.42 18.10 36.30
N LEU A 507 15.11 17.02 35.57
CA LEU A 507 14.95 15.68 36.14
C LEU A 507 16.28 15.08 36.67
N ALA A 508 17.43 15.49 36.11
CA ALA A 508 18.75 15.15 36.64
C ALA A 508 19.06 15.92 37.94
N VAL A 509 18.75 17.23 37.99
CA VAL A 509 18.90 18.05 39.21
C VAL A 509 17.99 17.56 40.34
N GLU A 510 16.79 17.06 40.02
CA GLU A 510 15.90 16.41 40.99
C GLU A 510 16.32 14.98 41.39
N GLY A 511 17.34 14.39 40.77
CA GLY A 511 17.81 13.02 41.05
C GLY A 511 16.85 11.91 40.58
N VAL A 512 15.90 12.24 39.70
CA VAL A 512 15.01 11.26 39.05
C VAL A 512 15.83 10.42 38.06
N ILE A 513 16.66 11.09 37.26
CA ILE A 513 17.70 10.48 36.41
C ILE A 513 19.10 10.94 36.88
N GLY A 514 20.15 10.27 36.43
CA GLY A 514 21.53 10.52 36.88
C GLY A 514 22.26 11.61 36.11
N SER A 515 22.32 11.50 34.77
CA SER A 515 23.07 12.41 33.91
C SER A 515 22.49 12.45 32.49
N VAL A 516 22.70 13.58 31.81
CA VAL A 516 22.26 13.84 30.44
C VAL A 516 23.43 14.49 29.70
N HIS A 517 23.76 13.99 28.52
CA HIS A 517 24.78 14.56 27.65
C HIS A 517 24.29 14.51 26.21
N ILE A 518 24.21 15.69 25.56
CA ILE A 518 23.87 15.80 24.15
C ILE A 518 25.00 16.54 23.43
N HIS A 519 25.56 15.94 22.38
CA HIS A 519 26.50 16.59 21.47
C HIS A 519 25.81 16.79 20.12
N ALA A 520 25.06 17.89 19.99
CA ALA A 520 24.33 18.25 18.78
C ALA A 520 23.93 19.73 18.79
N ALA A 521 23.57 20.25 17.62
CA ALA A 521 22.82 21.51 17.48
C ALA A 521 21.29 21.30 17.64
N PRO A 522 20.51 22.31 18.12
CA PRO A 522 19.06 22.23 18.17
C PRO A 522 18.40 21.98 16.81
N ARG A 523 17.21 21.36 16.78
CA ARG A 523 16.47 21.05 15.54
C ARG A 523 16.39 22.23 14.57
N GLY A 524 16.96 22.04 13.37
CA GLY A 524 16.93 23.02 12.28
C GLY A 524 18.14 23.96 12.22
N VAL A 525 19.04 23.90 13.21
CA VAL A 525 20.37 24.52 13.16
C VAL A 525 21.34 23.54 12.49
N ASP A 526 22.29 24.07 11.72
CA ASP A 526 23.38 23.29 11.11
C ASP A 526 24.64 23.28 11.98
N GLU A 527 25.35 22.15 11.96
CA GLU A 527 26.63 21.93 12.62
C GLU A 527 27.65 21.49 11.56
N ALA A 528 28.93 21.90 11.70
CA ALA A 528 29.95 21.63 10.69
C ALA A 528 30.31 20.13 10.64
N ASP A 529 30.69 19.61 9.47
CA ASP A 529 31.12 18.21 9.31
C ASP A 529 32.36 17.86 10.16
N GLU A 530 33.13 18.87 10.58
CA GLU A 530 34.34 18.76 11.41
C GLU A 530 34.04 18.68 12.92
N ASP A 531 32.89 19.18 13.38
CA ASP A 531 32.51 19.28 14.80
C ASP A 531 31.59 18.15 15.28
N LYS A 532 31.03 17.36 14.35
CA LYS A 532 30.05 16.31 14.63
C LYS A 532 30.65 15.12 15.36
N LYS A 533 29.80 14.48 16.17
CA LYS A 533 30.05 13.18 16.80
C LYS A 533 28.84 12.28 16.61
N CYS A 534 29.07 10.98 16.63
CA CYS A 534 28.03 9.96 16.77
C CYS A 534 28.02 9.42 18.22
N GLY A 535 26.99 8.68 18.62
CA GLY A 535 26.88 8.10 19.96
C GLY A 535 28.05 7.18 20.33
N ALA A 536 28.62 6.46 19.36
CA ALA A 536 29.82 5.65 19.56
C ALA A 536 31.07 6.48 19.89
N ASP A 537 31.21 7.72 19.39
CA ASP A 537 32.27 8.64 19.85
C ASP A 537 32.09 8.96 21.34
N LEU A 538 30.86 9.33 21.73
CA LEU A 538 30.55 9.77 23.09
C LEU A 538 30.82 8.66 24.12
N ILE A 539 30.38 7.42 23.85
CA ILE A 539 30.61 6.32 24.79
C ILE A 539 32.07 5.85 24.77
N TYR A 540 32.76 5.86 23.62
CA TYR A 540 34.19 5.54 23.58
C TYR A 540 35.01 6.54 24.40
N GLU A 541 34.82 7.84 24.19
CA GLU A 541 35.51 8.90 24.94
C GLU A 541 35.22 8.84 26.44
N LYS A 542 34.00 8.46 26.83
CA LYS A 542 33.52 8.43 28.23
C LYS A 542 33.92 7.17 28.99
N MET A 543 33.96 6.01 28.34
CA MET A 543 34.03 4.68 29.00
C MET A 543 35.21 3.79 28.58
N VAL A 544 35.91 4.09 27.48
CA VAL A 544 36.99 3.24 26.93
C VAL A 544 38.30 4.00 26.77
N LYS A 545 38.25 5.22 26.23
CA LYS A 545 39.44 6.03 25.90
C LYS A 545 40.34 6.25 27.11
N ASP A 546 41.65 6.10 26.88
CA ASP A 546 42.71 6.28 27.89
C ASP A 546 42.60 5.33 29.12
N GLN A 547 41.69 4.34 29.09
CA GLN A 547 41.57 3.30 30.12
C GLN A 547 42.49 2.12 29.83
N ARG A 548 42.71 1.25 30.83
CA ARG A 548 43.54 0.02 30.69
C ARG A 548 43.00 -1.00 29.68
N TRP A 549 41.76 -0.84 29.21
CA TRP A 549 41.07 -1.68 28.23
C TRP A 549 40.90 -1.00 26.86
N ASP A 550 41.40 0.24 26.70
CA ASP A 550 41.50 0.88 25.39
C ASP A 550 42.45 0.08 24.50
N ASN A 551 42.08 -0.11 23.23
CA ASN A 551 42.90 -0.87 22.29
C ASN A 551 42.66 -0.47 20.82
N PRO A 552 43.59 -0.81 19.90
CA PRO A 552 43.50 -0.40 18.50
C PRO A 552 42.26 -0.94 17.75
N GLY A 553 41.69 -2.07 18.17
CA GLY A 553 40.49 -2.65 17.57
C GLY A 553 39.24 -1.84 17.92
N LEU A 554 39.06 -1.50 19.21
CA LEU A 554 37.94 -0.68 19.67
C LEU A 554 38.00 0.75 19.10
N LYS A 555 39.20 1.34 19.06
CA LYS A 555 39.41 2.64 18.40
C LYS A 555 39.05 2.60 16.91
N HIS A 556 39.44 1.54 16.21
CA HIS A 556 39.13 1.40 14.77
C HIS A 556 37.64 1.12 14.52
N LEU A 557 36.93 0.41 15.43
CA LEU A 557 35.47 0.28 15.38
C LEU A 557 34.79 1.65 15.51
N ARG A 558 35.27 2.48 16.44
CA ARG A 558 34.80 3.86 16.66
C ARG A 558 35.00 4.72 15.41
N ASP A 559 36.19 4.68 14.81
CA ASP A 559 36.50 5.38 13.56
C ASP A 559 35.62 4.93 12.38
N ILE A 560 35.26 3.64 12.31
CA ILE A 560 34.34 3.10 11.30
C ILE A 560 32.89 3.54 11.55
N ALA A 561 32.41 3.51 12.80
CA ALA A 561 31.05 3.92 13.17
C ALA A 561 30.81 5.40 12.83
N HIS A 562 31.71 6.28 13.28
CA HIS A 562 31.71 7.72 13.02
C HIS A 562 31.56 8.05 11.52
N VAL A 563 32.34 7.40 10.65
CA VAL A 563 32.27 7.62 9.19
C VAL A 563 31.05 6.93 8.54
N GLN A 564 30.54 5.85 9.12
CA GLN A 564 29.39 5.12 8.60
C GLN A 564 28.08 5.86 8.85
N ASP A 565 27.87 6.36 10.07
CA ASP A 565 26.60 6.94 10.49
C ASP A 565 26.43 8.39 10.01
N LEU A 566 27.37 9.26 10.37
CA LEU A 566 27.42 10.68 9.94
C LEU A 566 27.61 10.83 8.40
N TYR A 567 27.83 9.73 7.68
CA TYR A 567 27.97 9.64 6.23
C TYR A 567 29.04 10.59 5.64
N LEU A 568 30.14 10.78 6.38
CA LEU A 568 31.10 11.85 6.12
C LEU A 568 31.74 11.78 4.71
N PRO A 569 31.88 12.93 4.02
CA PRO A 569 32.75 13.07 2.85
C PRO A 569 34.18 12.60 3.12
N ARG A 570 34.85 12.02 2.11
CA ARG A 570 36.18 11.38 2.26
C ARG A 570 37.29 12.30 2.77
N GLN A 571 37.15 13.61 2.61
CA GLN A 571 38.09 14.61 3.13
C GLN A 571 38.06 14.76 4.66
N PHE A 572 36.98 14.29 5.32
CA PHE A 572 36.79 14.34 6.78
C PHE A 572 36.92 12.95 7.42
N TRP A 573 37.45 11.94 6.70
CA TRP A 573 37.70 10.63 7.30
C TRP A 573 38.98 10.68 8.17
N PRO A 574 39.00 10.03 9.35
CA PRO A 574 40.22 9.85 10.14
C PRO A 574 41.37 9.22 9.32
N GLU A 575 42.63 9.55 9.63
CA GLU A 575 43.81 9.01 8.92
C GLU A 575 43.91 7.47 8.99
N SER A 576 43.27 6.84 9.98
CA SER A 576 43.11 5.39 10.14
C SER A 576 42.21 4.74 9.07
N MET A 577 41.34 5.51 8.40
CA MET A 577 40.24 5.02 7.57
C MET A 577 40.55 5.00 6.07
N GLY A 578 40.53 3.81 5.48
CA GLY A 578 40.61 3.60 4.04
C GLY A 578 39.28 3.13 3.41
N PRO A 579 39.25 2.97 2.08
CA PRO A 579 38.07 2.46 1.37
C PRO A 579 37.68 1.01 1.76
N LYS A 580 38.61 0.22 2.30
CA LYS A 580 38.32 -1.11 2.84
C LYS A 580 37.50 -1.03 4.13
N ASP A 581 37.90 -0.15 5.04
CA ASP A 581 37.27 0.05 6.35
C ASP A 581 35.87 0.64 6.18
N ARG A 582 35.70 1.56 5.22
CA ARG A 582 34.38 2.03 4.76
C ARG A 582 33.50 0.89 4.26
N GLY A 583 34.09 -0.10 3.57
CA GLY A 583 33.42 -1.33 3.14
C GLY A 583 33.01 -2.22 4.31
N LEU A 584 33.90 -2.45 5.29
CA LEU A 584 33.59 -3.23 6.49
C LEU A 584 32.41 -2.65 7.28
N GLY A 585 32.37 -1.32 7.48
CA GLY A 585 31.22 -0.67 8.13
C GLY A 585 29.90 -0.85 7.37
N ILE A 586 29.95 -0.97 6.03
CA ILE A 586 28.79 -1.31 5.19
C ILE A 586 28.40 -2.78 5.37
N GLU A 587 29.34 -3.73 5.41
CA GLU A 587 29.04 -5.15 5.64
C GLU A 587 28.42 -5.41 7.03
N ILE A 588 28.95 -4.79 8.09
CA ILE A 588 28.36 -4.89 9.43
C ILE A 588 26.96 -4.25 9.44
N SER A 589 26.75 -3.13 8.74
CA SER A 589 25.42 -2.53 8.59
C SER A 589 24.43 -3.41 7.81
N LYS A 590 24.90 -4.22 6.85
CA LYS A 590 24.07 -5.23 6.18
C LYS A 590 23.68 -6.37 7.12
N LEU A 591 24.53 -6.76 8.07
CA LEU A 591 24.23 -7.78 9.08
C LEU A 591 23.11 -7.32 10.03
N ILE A 592 23.12 -6.06 10.44
CA ILE A 592 21.99 -5.44 11.17
C ILE A 592 20.75 -5.42 10.27
N GLY A 593 20.92 -5.05 8.99
CA GLY A 593 19.87 -5.09 7.97
C GLY A 593 19.28 -6.48 7.73
N SER A 594 20.06 -7.55 7.92
CA SER A 594 19.61 -8.95 7.82
C SER A 594 18.83 -9.44 9.03
N SER A 595 18.57 -8.57 10.01
CA SER A 595 17.88 -8.91 11.26
C SER A 595 18.62 -10.00 12.06
N PHE A 596 19.96 -9.94 12.03
CA PHE A 596 20.83 -10.74 12.89
C PHE A 596 20.73 -10.28 14.35
N ASN A 597 21.11 -11.13 15.31
CA ASN A 597 20.95 -10.80 16.73
C ASN A 597 21.93 -9.71 17.19
N LYS A 598 21.40 -8.59 17.69
CA LYS A 598 22.22 -7.42 18.08
C LYS A 598 23.06 -7.64 19.33
N ILE A 599 22.59 -8.47 20.26
CA ILE A 599 23.34 -8.82 21.48
C ILE A 599 24.54 -9.69 21.10
N GLU A 600 24.36 -10.66 20.20
CA GLU A 600 25.47 -11.46 19.65
C GLU A 600 26.50 -10.58 18.93
N MET A 601 26.08 -9.64 18.07
CA MET A 601 26.99 -8.68 17.45
C MET A 601 27.78 -7.87 18.48
N THR A 602 27.10 -7.34 19.49
CA THR A 602 27.70 -6.54 20.55
C THR A 602 28.71 -7.36 21.36
N MET A 603 28.35 -8.61 21.70
CA MET A 603 29.19 -9.49 22.51
C MET A 603 30.42 -10.01 21.74
N GLU A 604 30.33 -10.29 20.44
CA GLU A 604 31.51 -10.63 19.63
C GLU A 604 32.42 -9.41 19.38
N LEU A 605 31.85 -8.24 19.07
CA LEU A 605 32.63 -7.00 18.89
C LEU A 605 33.26 -6.50 20.20
N SER A 606 32.73 -6.88 21.37
CA SER A 606 33.38 -6.58 22.66
C SER A 606 34.72 -7.32 22.90
N LYS A 607 35.03 -8.33 22.07
CA LYS A 607 36.26 -9.14 22.18
C LYS A 607 37.43 -8.61 21.34
N LEU A 608 37.26 -7.48 20.65
CA LEU A 608 38.29 -6.90 19.80
C LEU A 608 39.50 -6.44 20.63
N ASP A 609 40.69 -6.92 20.25
CA ASP A 609 41.97 -6.55 20.85
C ASP A 609 42.87 -5.71 19.92
N SER A 610 42.57 -5.74 18.61
CA SER A 610 43.47 -5.29 17.56
C SER A 610 42.71 -4.85 16.30
N ARG A 611 43.40 -4.10 15.43
CA ARG A 611 42.85 -3.76 14.11
C ARG A 611 42.62 -5.02 13.27
N GLU A 612 43.51 -6.01 13.36
CA GLU A 612 43.41 -7.27 12.61
C GLU A 612 42.23 -8.14 13.07
N SER A 613 41.87 -8.14 14.37
CA SER A 613 40.65 -8.83 14.83
C SER A 613 39.38 -8.20 14.25
N LEU A 614 39.36 -6.89 14.04
CA LEU A 614 38.22 -6.19 13.41
C LEU A 614 38.20 -6.40 11.89
N GLU A 615 39.33 -6.27 11.20
CA GLU A 615 39.40 -6.51 9.74
C GLU A 615 38.98 -7.93 9.34
N ASN A 616 39.19 -8.91 10.21
CA ASN A 616 38.78 -10.31 9.98
C ASN A 616 37.39 -10.68 10.53
N ILE A 617 36.71 -9.81 11.29
CA ILE A 617 35.54 -10.19 12.13
C ILE A 617 34.45 -10.95 11.37
N MET A 618 34.12 -10.49 10.15
CA MET A 618 33.08 -11.09 9.32
C MET A 618 33.36 -12.56 8.94
N SER A 619 34.65 -12.93 8.88
CA SER A 619 35.11 -14.27 8.50
C SER A 619 35.33 -15.20 9.70
N SER A 620 35.73 -14.67 10.85
CA SER A 620 35.95 -15.44 12.08
C SER A 620 34.64 -15.85 12.75
N THR A 621 33.61 -15.00 12.69
CA THR A 621 32.25 -15.30 13.16
C THR A 621 31.41 -16.06 12.13
N GLY A 622 31.73 -15.93 10.84
CA GLY A 622 30.91 -16.42 9.73
C GLY A 622 29.71 -15.53 9.39
N TRP A 623 29.71 -14.27 9.86
CA TRP A 623 28.72 -13.25 9.49
C TRP A 623 28.70 -12.94 7.98
N ASP A 624 29.80 -13.21 7.26
CA ASP A 624 29.89 -13.15 5.80
C ASP A 624 28.76 -13.94 5.10
N LYS A 625 28.38 -15.10 5.65
CA LYS A 625 27.30 -15.95 5.12
C LYS A 625 25.93 -15.30 5.28
N PHE A 626 25.65 -14.73 6.46
CA PHE A 626 24.38 -14.06 6.73
C PHE A 626 24.20 -12.80 5.86
N VAL A 627 25.26 -12.01 5.68
CA VAL A 627 25.24 -10.88 4.76
C VAL A 627 25.07 -11.32 3.31
N LYS A 628 25.73 -12.41 2.90
CA LYS A 628 25.56 -12.98 1.56
C LYS A 628 24.14 -13.49 1.32
N GLU A 629 23.53 -14.20 2.27
CA GLU A 629 22.14 -14.66 2.19
C GLU A 629 21.16 -13.48 2.14
N TYR A 630 21.43 -12.41 2.89
CA TYR A 630 20.70 -11.14 2.83
C TYR A 630 20.81 -10.47 1.45
N GLU A 631 22.01 -10.42 0.85
CA GLU A 631 22.19 -9.91 -0.51
C GLU A 631 21.51 -10.79 -1.57
N ASP A 632 21.65 -12.12 -1.50
CA ASP A 632 20.99 -13.06 -2.41
C ASP A 632 19.46 -13.10 -2.22
N GLY A 633 18.97 -12.65 -1.07
CA GLY A 633 17.57 -12.30 -0.83
C GLY A 633 17.19 -10.97 -1.48
N LEU A 634 17.93 -9.88 -1.19
CA LEU A 634 17.71 -8.55 -1.78
C LEU A 634 17.73 -8.57 -3.31
N ARG A 635 18.66 -9.27 -3.95
CA ARG A 635 18.77 -9.37 -5.42
C ARG A 635 17.49 -9.88 -6.09
N LYS A 636 16.66 -10.68 -5.38
CA LYS A 636 15.36 -11.20 -5.87
C LYS A 636 14.22 -10.18 -5.75
N VAL A 637 14.33 -9.21 -4.85
CA VAL A 637 13.26 -8.25 -4.53
C VAL A 637 13.58 -6.81 -4.95
N LEU A 638 14.85 -6.41 -5.04
CA LEU A 638 15.28 -5.07 -5.47
C LEU A 638 14.69 -4.65 -6.83
N PRO A 639 14.59 -5.50 -7.87
CA PRO A 639 13.90 -5.16 -9.11
C PRO A 639 12.44 -4.71 -8.93
N ARG A 640 11.77 -5.13 -7.84
CA ARG A 640 10.40 -4.70 -7.53
C ARG A 640 10.30 -3.22 -7.16
N THR A 641 11.40 -2.58 -6.74
CA THR A 641 11.42 -1.12 -6.50
C THR A 641 11.15 -0.33 -7.78
N GLU A 642 11.44 -0.90 -8.96
CA GLU A 642 11.18 -0.26 -10.25
C GLU A 642 9.71 -0.31 -10.68
N THR A 643 8.82 -0.95 -9.91
CA THR A 643 7.39 -1.10 -10.25
C THR A 643 6.61 0.21 -10.19
N ASN A 644 6.96 1.08 -9.25
CA ASN A 644 6.17 2.26 -8.87
C ASN A 644 7.10 3.43 -8.53
N MET A 645 7.73 4.01 -9.56
CA MET A 645 8.69 5.12 -9.47
C MET A 645 8.24 6.34 -10.30
N GLY A 646 8.48 7.54 -9.78
CA GLY A 646 8.25 8.79 -10.51
C GLY A 646 9.33 9.84 -10.25
N HIS A 647 9.51 10.74 -11.22
CA HIS A 647 10.20 12.02 -11.03
C HIS A 647 9.16 13.13 -10.90
N MET A 648 9.23 13.89 -9.80
CA MET A 648 8.67 15.23 -9.72
C MET A 648 9.76 16.21 -10.21
N LEU A 649 9.49 16.90 -11.31
CA LEU A 649 10.40 17.87 -11.92
C LEU A 649 9.94 19.28 -11.64
N PHE A 650 10.79 20.07 -11.01
CA PHE A 650 10.57 21.49 -10.72
C PHE A 650 11.54 22.35 -11.51
N ILE A 651 11.13 23.57 -11.86
CA ILE A 651 12.02 24.62 -12.37
C ILE A 651 12.21 25.70 -11.30
N ARG A 652 13.43 26.23 -11.18
CA ARG A 652 13.75 27.38 -10.34
C ARG A 652 13.35 28.66 -11.08
N LYS A 653 12.36 29.38 -10.57
CA LYS A 653 11.88 30.64 -11.16
C LYS A 653 13.05 31.63 -11.29
N PRO A 654 13.31 32.21 -12.47
CA PRO A 654 14.34 33.24 -12.61
C PRO A 654 13.94 34.53 -11.90
N GLU A 655 14.92 35.38 -11.58
CA GLU A 655 14.67 36.72 -11.05
C GLU A 655 13.76 37.52 -12.01
N GLY A 656 12.69 38.11 -11.48
CA GLY A 656 11.67 38.79 -12.28
C GLY A 656 10.79 37.88 -13.14
N ALA A 657 10.82 36.55 -12.94
CA ALA A 657 10.03 35.54 -13.64
C ALA A 657 10.19 35.46 -15.18
N ASP A 658 11.17 36.17 -15.77
CA ASP A 658 11.42 36.15 -17.21
C ASP A 658 12.27 34.93 -17.64
N TYR A 659 11.58 33.88 -18.07
CA TYR A 659 12.19 32.66 -18.58
C TYR A 659 12.94 32.87 -19.91
N GLU A 660 12.45 33.74 -20.82
CA GLU A 660 13.06 33.93 -22.14
C GLU A 660 14.37 34.73 -22.05
N LYS A 661 14.43 35.78 -21.23
CA LYS A 661 15.67 36.53 -20.94
C LYS A 661 16.72 35.66 -20.27
N SER A 662 16.30 34.70 -19.44
CA SER A 662 17.20 33.82 -18.68
C SER A 662 17.77 32.63 -19.49
N LEU A 663 17.39 32.45 -20.76
CA LEU A 663 17.94 31.41 -21.63
C LEU A 663 19.35 31.71 -22.16
N GLY A 664 20.14 30.64 -22.33
CA GLY A 664 21.40 30.69 -23.05
C GLY A 664 21.24 30.96 -24.55
N PHE A 665 22.26 31.53 -25.18
CA PHE A 665 22.24 31.98 -26.59
C PHE A 665 21.76 30.91 -27.59
N LYS A 666 22.14 29.64 -27.38
CA LYS A 666 21.75 28.51 -28.25
C LYS A 666 20.24 28.20 -28.19
N ASP A 667 19.61 28.39 -27.05
CA ASP A 667 18.19 28.10 -26.85
C ASP A 667 17.31 29.31 -27.20
N LYS A 668 17.83 30.54 -27.04
CA LYS A 668 17.23 31.74 -27.68
C LYS A 668 17.17 31.62 -29.21
N LEU A 669 18.22 31.09 -29.83
CA LEU A 669 18.18 30.76 -31.27
C LEU A 669 17.11 29.70 -31.60
N ARG A 670 16.90 28.69 -30.74
CA ARG A 670 15.83 27.69 -30.94
C ARG A 670 14.43 28.29 -30.89
N ILE A 671 14.18 29.31 -30.07
CA ILE A 671 12.88 30.01 -30.07
C ILE A 671 12.59 30.57 -31.47
N PHE A 672 13.57 31.28 -32.07
CA PHE A 672 13.40 31.91 -33.38
C PHE A 672 13.13 30.92 -34.52
N PHE A 673 13.66 29.69 -34.45
CA PHE A 673 13.50 28.67 -35.49
C PHE A 673 12.46 27.58 -35.19
N SER A 674 11.97 27.45 -33.96
CA SER A 674 11.21 26.26 -33.53
C SER A 674 10.17 26.49 -32.42
N ALA A 675 9.98 27.72 -31.93
CA ALA A 675 8.87 27.99 -31.01
C ALA A 675 7.51 27.84 -31.72
N PRO A 676 6.49 27.32 -31.02
CA PRO A 676 5.10 27.40 -31.47
C PRO A 676 4.64 28.84 -31.73
N LYS A 677 3.63 29.00 -32.59
CA LYS A 677 3.00 30.30 -32.88
C LYS A 677 1.94 30.70 -31.85
N ASP A 678 1.38 29.72 -31.16
CA ASP A 678 0.42 29.95 -30.08
C ASP A 678 1.16 30.47 -28.82
N PRO A 679 0.65 31.51 -28.12
CA PRO A 679 1.33 32.08 -26.96
C PRO A 679 1.53 31.10 -25.79
N GLY A 680 0.57 30.22 -25.53
CA GLY A 680 0.66 29.22 -24.46
C GLY A 680 1.59 28.08 -24.83
N GLU A 681 1.49 27.57 -26.07
CA GLU A 681 2.44 26.57 -26.59
C GLU A 681 3.88 27.16 -26.62
N LYS A 682 4.05 28.49 -26.82
CA LYS A 682 5.35 29.18 -26.73
C LYS A 682 5.89 29.29 -25.30
N ASP A 683 5.10 29.70 -24.30
CA ASP A 683 5.57 29.78 -22.89
C ASP A 683 6.01 28.40 -22.39
N ALA A 684 5.18 27.37 -22.61
CA ALA A 684 5.51 25.99 -22.26
C ALA A 684 6.84 25.52 -22.89
N PHE A 685 7.05 25.82 -24.18
CA PHE A 685 8.30 25.51 -24.89
C PHE A 685 9.50 26.26 -24.32
N ILE A 686 9.34 27.53 -23.89
CA ILE A 686 10.39 28.33 -23.26
C ILE A 686 10.77 27.76 -21.90
N LYS A 687 9.78 27.41 -21.06
CA LYS A 687 10.01 26.74 -19.76
C LYS A 687 10.70 25.39 -19.93
N GLU A 688 10.30 24.59 -20.92
CA GLU A 688 10.92 23.30 -21.24
C GLU A 688 12.35 23.45 -21.79
N LEU A 689 12.66 24.53 -22.54
CA LEU A 689 14.04 24.90 -22.89
C LEU A 689 14.85 25.32 -21.66
N TYR A 690 14.29 26.14 -20.78
CA TYR A 690 14.95 26.65 -19.58
C TYR A 690 15.31 25.51 -18.59
N ALA A 691 14.43 24.51 -18.46
CA ALA A 691 14.63 23.30 -17.65
C ALA A 691 15.76 22.37 -18.14
N LYS A 692 16.26 22.53 -19.37
CA LYS A 692 17.33 21.65 -19.92
C LYS A 692 18.67 21.90 -19.25
N ASN A 693 18.94 23.11 -18.76
CA ASN A 693 20.06 23.40 -17.87
C ASN A 693 19.85 22.73 -16.50
N PRO A 694 20.74 21.82 -16.03
CA PRO A 694 20.60 21.20 -14.72
C PRO A 694 20.45 22.19 -13.56
N LYS A 695 21.18 23.32 -13.59
CA LYS A 695 21.11 24.34 -12.52
C LYS A 695 19.73 24.98 -12.38
N ASN A 696 18.93 24.99 -13.46
CA ASN A 696 17.62 25.63 -13.51
C ASN A 696 16.48 24.69 -13.08
N ARG A 697 16.76 23.41 -12.77
CA ARG A 697 15.78 22.41 -12.37
C ARG A 697 16.14 21.71 -11.07
N LEU A 698 15.14 21.15 -10.41
CA LEU A 698 15.29 20.27 -9.25
C LEU A 698 14.50 18.98 -9.51
N VAL A 699 15.12 17.84 -9.28
CA VAL A 699 14.57 16.50 -9.54
C VAL A 699 14.38 15.77 -8.21
N ILE A 700 13.13 15.60 -7.79
CA ILE A 700 12.80 14.68 -6.69
C ILE A 700 12.39 13.34 -7.30
N MET A 701 13.19 12.30 -7.08
CA MET A 701 12.80 10.93 -7.40
C MET A 701 12.04 10.34 -6.23
N ALA A 702 10.85 9.79 -6.48
CA ALA A 702 10.06 9.11 -5.49
C ALA A 702 9.73 7.66 -5.91
N ALA A 703 9.74 6.76 -4.94
CA ALA A 703 9.42 5.35 -5.14
C ALA A 703 8.52 4.82 -4.01
N LEU A 704 7.50 4.05 -4.38
CA LEU A 704 6.70 3.28 -3.42
C LEU A 704 7.49 2.03 -3.01
N SER A 705 7.62 1.77 -1.71
CA SER A 705 8.22 0.53 -1.21
C SER A 705 7.39 -0.67 -1.70
N PRO A 706 7.98 -1.63 -2.43
CA PRO A 706 7.24 -2.80 -2.90
C PRO A 706 6.87 -3.72 -1.74
N PHE A 707 5.87 -4.56 -1.96
CA PHE A 707 5.50 -5.61 -1.01
C PHE A 707 6.55 -6.73 -0.99
N THR A 708 6.97 -7.10 0.22
CA THR A 708 7.89 -8.22 0.50
C THR A 708 7.17 -9.24 1.39
N ASN A 709 6.95 -10.43 0.87
CA ASN A 709 6.21 -11.51 1.51
C ASN A 709 7.07 -12.23 2.55
N ALA A 710 6.99 -11.79 3.81
CA ALA A 710 7.74 -12.36 4.93
C ALA A 710 7.56 -13.89 5.09
N LYS A 711 6.44 -14.47 4.64
CA LYS A 711 6.20 -15.92 4.70
C LYS A 711 7.06 -16.74 3.75
N LEU A 712 7.52 -16.14 2.66
CA LEU A 712 8.45 -16.74 1.70
C LEU A 712 9.91 -16.44 2.07
N GLY A 713 10.17 -15.87 3.25
CA GLY A 713 11.49 -15.39 3.64
C GLY A 713 11.97 -14.19 2.82
N GLU A 714 11.08 -13.45 2.14
CA GLU A 714 11.49 -12.33 1.30
C GLU A 714 12.05 -11.18 2.14
N THR A 715 13.31 -10.84 1.85
CA THR A 715 14.06 -9.78 2.51
C THR A 715 13.36 -8.43 2.39
N LYS A 716 13.19 -7.71 3.51
CA LYS A 716 12.61 -6.36 3.49
C LYS A 716 13.61 -5.36 2.90
N ILE A 717 13.15 -4.58 1.92
CA ILE A 717 13.94 -3.49 1.33
C ILE A 717 13.84 -2.26 2.24
N ASN A 718 14.99 -1.78 2.72
CA ASN A 718 15.10 -0.51 3.44
C ASN A 718 15.52 0.63 2.49
N VAL A 719 15.46 1.88 2.96
CA VAL A 719 15.74 3.08 2.13
C VAL A 719 17.18 3.10 1.60
N ALA A 720 18.17 2.60 2.36
CA ALA A 720 19.56 2.54 1.94
C ALA A 720 19.77 1.53 0.80
N SER A 721 19.19 0.34 0.89
CA SER A 721 19.21 -0.67 -0.17
C SER A 721 18.50 -0.18 -1.44
N ALA A 722 17.38 0.55 -1.30
CA ALA A 722 16.69 1.19 -2.42
C ALA A 722 17.55 2.28 -3.09
N ILE A 723 18.24 3.13 -2.31
CA ILE A 723 19.16 4.16 -2.83
C ILE A 723 20.36 3.52 -3.56
N ASN A 724 20.99 2.52 -2.94
CA ASN A 724 22.12 1.79 -3.53
C ASN A 724 21.74 1.16 -4.88
N TYR A 725 20.56 0.54 -4.96
CA TYR A 725 20.06 -0.03 -6.21
C TYR A 725 19.70 1.03 -7.25
N LEU A 726 18.86 2.00 -6.89
CA LEU A 726 18.27 2.93 -7.86
C LEU A 726 19.24 4.03 -8.31
N LEU A 727 20.00 4.62 -7.38
CA LEU A 727 20.85 5.78 -7.66
C LEU A 727 22.30 5.39 -7.98
N HIS A 728 22.83 4.33 -7.37
CA HIS A 728 24.24 3.94 -7.56
C HIS A 728 24.43 2.80 -8.60
N GLU A 729 23.64 1.72 -8.52
CA GLU A 729 23.70 0.61 -9.49
C GLU A 729 23.02 0.99 -10.82
N LYS A 730 21.73 1.36 -10.78
CA LYS A 730 20.92 1.70 -11.97
C LYS A 730 21.16 3.13 -12.49
N LYS A 731 21.73 4.02 -11.67
CA LYS A 731 22.14 5.38 -12.03
C LYS A 731 21.00 6.27 -12.50
N TYR A 732 19.84 6.14 -11.86
CA TYR A 732 18.78 7.14 -11.95
C TYR A 732 19.23 8.43 -11.24
N TYR A 733 18.88 9.59 -11.81
CA TYR A 733 19.30 10.90 -11.28
C TYR A 733 18.25 11.47 -10.33
N ALA A 734 18.68 11.90 -9.15
CA ALA A 734 17.84 12.55 -8.16
C ALA A 734 18.65 13.58 -7.36
N ASP A 735 18.14 14.81 -7.24
CA ASP A 735 18.68 15.80 -6.29
C ASP A 735 18.22 15.46 -4.87
N TYR A 736 16.99 14.95 -4.75
CA TYR A 736 16.37 14.43 -3.52
C TYR A 736 15.65 13.11 -3.81
N PHE A 737 15.68 12.16 -2.86
CA PHE A 737 15.07 10.84 -2.99
C PHE A 737 14.05 10.58 -1.88
N PHE A 738 12.80 10.28 -2.25
CA PHE A 738 11.67 10.07 -1.34
C PHE A 738 11.20 8.61 -1.43
N TYR A 739 11.22 7.87 -0.32
CA TYR A 739 10.83 6.47 -0.23
C TYR A 739 9.55 6.32 0.60
N CYS A 740 8.48 5.87 -0.04
CA CYS A 740 7.13 5.93 0.51
C CYS A 740 6.64 4.54 0.94
N TYR A 741 6.32 4.38 2.23
CA TYR A 741 5.59 3.21 2.75
C TYR A 741 4.08 3.54 2.76
N GLY A 742 3.54 3.70 1.54
CA GLY A 742 2.23 4.32 1.34
C GLY A 742 2.21 5.79 1.79
N SER A 743 1.06 6.25 2.30
CA SER A 743 0.89 7.57 2.92
C SER A 743 1.16 7.60 4.44
N GLN A 744 1.50 6.45 5.04
CA GLN A 744 1.74 6.32 6.47
C GLN A 744 3.12 6.84 6.89
N ILE A 745 4.17 6.50 6.12
CA ILE A 745 5.54 6.94 6.38
C ILE A 745 6.22 7.28 5.05
N MET A 746 6.82 8.45 4.94
CA MET A 746 7.72 8.81 3.85
C MET A 746 9.10 9.17 4.41
N THR A 747 10.13 8.41 4.04
CA THR A 747 11.52 8.65 4.44
C THR A 747 12.28 9.28 3.28
N THR A 748 13.02 10.34 3.55
CA THR A 748 13.68 11.16 2.52
C THR A 748 15.19 11.24 2.73
N ARG A 749 15.93 11.44 1.64
CA ARG A 749 17.37 11.72 1.60
C ARG A 749 17.69 12.78 0.54
N LYS A 750 18.82 13.47 0.69
CA LYS A 750 19.42 14.39 -0.30
C LYS A 750 20.68 13.73 -0.90
N PRO A 751 20.60 13.05 -2.06
CA PRO A 751 21.78 12.49 -2.73
C PRO A 751 22.70 13.55 -3.34
N ASN A 752 22.17 14.70 -3.75
CA ASN A 752 22.96 15.80 -4.30
C ASN A 752 23.32 16.79 -3.18
N ASN A 753 24.52 16.65 -2.59
CA ASN A 753 24.97 17.54 -1.52
C ASN A 753 25.15 19.01 -1.95
N GLU A 754 25.32 19.30 -3.26
CA GLU A 754 25.49 20.67 -3.77
C GLU A 754 24.17 21.49 -3.77
N ASP A 755 23.00 20.85 -3.61
CA ASP A 755 21.70 21.51 -3.72
C ASP A 755 21.12 21.90 -2.35
N GLU A 756 21.21 23.18 -1.98
CA GLU A 756 20.62 23.73 -0.74
C GLU A 756 19.22 24.36 -0.95
N THR A 757 18.51 24.02 -2.02
CA THR A 757 17.17 24.61 -2.31
C THR A 757 16.10 24.17 -1.31
N ILE A 758 16.21 22.97 -0.75
CA ILE A 758 15.24 22.38 0.19
C ILE A 758 15.95 21.82 1.42
N ASN A 759 15.56 22.27 2.61
CA ASN A 759 15.92 21.65 3.89
C ASN A 759 14.86 20.59 4.25
N LEU A 760 15.23 19.30 4.12
CA LEU A 760 14.28 18.19 4.29
C LEU A 760 13.63 18.14 5.68
N SER A 761 14.32 18.56 6.74
CA SER A 761 13.76 18.57 8.10
C SER A 761 12.51 19.44 8.18
N THR A 762 12.62 20.67 7.67
CA THR A 762 11.51 21.63 7.65
C THR A 762 10.44 21.33 6.59
N LEU A 763 10.82 20.77 5.44
CA LEU A 763 9.84 20.30 4.44
C LEU A 763 9.00 19.14 4.97
N MET A 764 9.59 18.19 5.72
CA MET A 764 8.87 17.07 6.31
C MET A 764 7.78 17.54 7.29
N GLN A 765 8.04 18.61 8.06
CA GLN A 765 7.01 19.24 8.91
C GLN A 765 5.86 19.87 8.12
N HIS A 766 6.14 20.38 6.92
CA HIS A 766 5.14 21.00 6.06
C HIS A 766 4.28 19.96 5.31
N ILE A 767 4.88 18.83 4.91
CA ILE A 767 4.18 17.72 4.26
C ILE A 767 3.32 16.95 5.28
N GLY A 768 3.87 16.64 6.46
CA GLY A 768 3.17 15.96 7.55
C GLY A 768 2.67 16.93 8.63
N THR A 769 3.34 16.93 9.78
CA THR A 769 3.00 17.65 11.00
C THR A 769 4.24 18.23 11.69
N LYS A 770 4.07 19.12 12.67
CA LYS A 770 5.20 19.69 13.43
C LYS A 770 6.04 18.69 14.24
N ALA A 771 5.56 17.47 14.46
CA ALA A 771 6.33 16.40 15.10
C ALA A 771 7.34 15.71 14.15
N ASP A 772 7.10 15.79 12.83
CA ASP A 772 7.95 15.19 11.80
C ASP A 772 9.28 15.97 11.60
N GLY A 773 10.24 15.40 10.87
CA GLY A 773 11.53 16.06 10.59
C GLY A 773 12.74 15.14 10.55
N GLY A 774 13.90 15.70 10.91
CA GLY A 774 15.21 15.04 10.94
C GLY A 774 16.35 16.04 10.70
N HIS A 775 17.36 15.63 9.93
CA HIS A 775 18.46 16.49 9.47
C HIS A 775 18.13 17.08 8.08
N LYS A 776 18.81 18.16 7.66
CA LYS A 776 18.55 18.79 6.35
C LYS A 776 18.73 17.86 5.14
N GLY A 777 19.60 16.85 5.27
CA GLY A 777 19.84 15.82 4.24
C GLY A 777 19.12 14.48 4.47
N ALA A 778 18.42 14.30 5.59
CA ALA A 778 17.79 13.04 5.98
C ALA A 778 16.64 13.24 6.97
N ALA A 779 15.40 13.12 6.51
CA ALA A 779 14.21 13.36 7.33
C ALA A 779 13.06 12.38 7.01
N THR A 780 12.10 12.24 7.91
CA THR A 780 10.90 11.39 7.72
C THR A 780 9.64 12.15 8.13
N CYS A 781 8.51 11.91 7.45
CA CYS A 781 7.19 12.39 7.86
C CYS A 781 6.08 11.35 7.74
N GLN A 782 4.90 11.67 8.30
CA GLN A 782 3.64 10.96 8.07
C GLN A 782 2.65 11.83 7.25
N PRO A 783 2.63 11.73 5.90
CA PRO A 783 1.76 12.58 5.07
C PRO A 783 0.27 12.52 5.42
N LEU A 784 -0.25 11.36 5.84
CA LEU A 784 -1.67 11.21 6.21
C LEU A 784 -2.10 11.99 7.47
N SER A 785 -1.13 12.40 8.29
CA SER A 785 -1.36 13.10 9.55
C SER A 785 -1.56 14.61 9.35
N ASN A 786 -1.25 15.13 8.16
CA ASN A 786 -1.52 16.51 7.80
C ASN A 786 -3.06 16.78 7.80
N PRO A 787 -3.55 17.83 8.48
CA PRO A 787 -4.97 18.21 8.49
C PRO A 787 -5.60 18.32 7.09
N LYS A 788 -4.83 18.80 6.11
CA LYS A 788 -5.26 19.03 4.72
C LYS A 788 -4.98 17.84 3.79
N PHE A 789 -4.70 16.65 4.33
CA PHE A 789 -4.46 15.45 3.53
C PHE A 789 -5.76 14.93 2.90
N PRO A 790 -5.82 14.64 1.58
CA PRO A 790 -7.05 14.21 0.89
C PRO A 790 -7.37 12.73 1.16
N LYS A 791 -7.78 12.41 2.39
CA LYS A 791 -8.01 11.04 2.89
C LYS A 791 -8.94 10.21 1.99
N LYS A 792 -10.01 10.80 1.43
CA LYS A 792 -10.95 10.13 0.49
C LYS A 792 -10.23 9.45 -0.70
N ARG A 793 -9.14 10.03 -1.23
CA ARG A 793 -8.38 9.50 -2.40
C ARG A 793 -7.05 8.85 -2.03
N LEU A 794 -6.31 9.41 -1.07
CA LEU A 794 -4.90 9.05 -0.81
C LEU A 794 -4.66 8.35 0.55
N LEU A 795 -5.69 7.95 1.31
CA LEU A 795 -5.50 7.18 2.56
C LEU A 795 -4.82 5.82 2.33
N LYS A 796 -4.99 5.21 1.15
CA LYS A 796 -4.34 3.95 0.76
C LYS A 796 -3.58 4.16 -0.55
N VAL A 797 -2.35 4.67 -0.45
CA VAL A 797 -1.45 4.83 -1.61
C VAL A 797 -0.92 3.46 -2.06
N GLY A 798 -1.00 3.19 -3.36
CA GLY A 798 -0.50 1.97 -4.00
C GLY A 798 -0.47 2.10 -5.52
N ASP A 799 -0.40 0.96 -6.22
CA ASP A 799 -0.35 0.82 -7.70
C ASP A 799 -1.39 1.62 -8.53
N ARG A 800 -2.43 2.23 -7.91
CA ARG A 800 -3.49 2.97 -8.61
C ARG A 800 -3.31 4.49 -8.56
N ASN A 801 -2.92 5.01 -7.40
CA ASN A 801 -2.93 6.43 -7.05
C ASN A 801 -1.53 6.97 -6.69
N ILE A 802 -0.46 6.18 -6.91
CA ILE A 802 0.92 6.61 -6.59
C ILE A 802 1.36 7.90 -7.31
N LEU A 803 0.97 8.08 -8.58
CA LEU A 803 1.28 9.31 -9.32
C LEU A 803 0.44 10.51 -8.84
N GLU A 804 -0.82 10.31 -8.45
CA GLU A 804 -1.65 11.33 -7.81
C GLU A 804 -1.06 11.75 -6.45
N PHE A 805 -0.57 10.79 -5.67
CA PHE A 805 0.16 11.06 -4.43
C PHE A 805 1.44 11.85 -4.67
N PHE A 806 2.20 11.56 -5.72
CA PHE A 806 3.35 12.38 -6.10
C PHE A 806 2.95 13.80 -6.56
N TYR A 807 1.79 14.00 -7.19
CA TYR A 807 1.26 15.36 -7.44
C TYR A 807 0.90 16.09 -6.13
N TYR A 808 0.28 15.43 -5.14
CA TYR A 808 0.03 16.02 -3.82
C TYR A 808 1.34 16.44 -3.12
N ILE A 809 2.34 15.56 -3.10
CA ILE A 809 3.67 15.85 -2.53
C ILE A 809 4.34 17.01 -3.28
N ALA A 810 4.25 17.06 -4.61
CA ALA A 810 4.81 18.14 -5.41
C ALA A 810 4.11 19.49 -5.17
N GLY A 811 2.80 19.51 -4.91
CA GLY A 811 2.07 20.69 -4.46
C GLY A 811 2.64 21.22 -3.14
N LYS A 812 2.80 20.35 -2.14
CA LYS A 812 3.41 20.70 -0.84
C LYS A 812 4.86 21.17 -0.94
N VAL A 813 5.63 20.69 -1.92
CA VAL A 813 6.97 21.23 -2.21
C VAL A 813 6.90 22.66 -2.76
N CYS A 814 5.92 22.99 -3.60
CA CYS A 814 5.73 24.35 -4.12
C CYS A 814 5.17 25.32 -3.05
N GLU A 815 4.30 24.84 -2.17
CA GLU A 815 3.82 25.59 -0.99
C GLU A 815 4.96 25.92 -0.02
N TYR A 816 5.88 24.98 0.22
CA TYR A 816 7.06 25.18 1.06
C TYR A 816 8.14 26.06 0.41
N ALA A 817 8.39 25.91 -0.90
CA ALA A 817 9.41 26.65 -1.65
C ALA A 817 8.81 27.40 -2.85
N PRO A 818 8.27 28.63 -2.65
CA PRO A 818 7.64 29.42 -3.71
C PRO A 818 8.54 29.82 -4.89
N SER A 819 9.87 29.65 -4.75
CA SER A 819 10.86 29.81 -5.83
C SER A 819 10.83 28.66 -6.85
N LEU A 820 10.13 27.56 -6.56
CA LEU A 820 9.91 26.44 -7.46
C LEU A 820 8.57 26.56 -8.20
N GLU A 821 8.53 26.03 -9.43
CA GLU A 821 7.32 25.79 -10.22
C GLU A 821 7.32 24.32 -10.67
N LEU A 822 6.23 23.59 -10.44
CA LEU A 822 6.09 22.19 -10.85
C LEU A 822 5.92 22.08 -12.36
N LEU A 823 6.91 21.48 -13.04
CA LEU A 823 6.88 21.29 -14.50
C LEU A 823 6.17 19.99 -14.90
N SER A 824 6.40 18.88 -14.19
CA SER A 824 5.72 17.61 -14.46
C SER A 824 5.94 16.60 -13.33
N VAL A 825 4.95 15.74 -13.06
CA VAL A 825 5.15 14.47 -12.35
C VAL A 825 4.99 13.34 -13.35
N LYS A 826 6.00 12.48 -13.52
CA LYS A 826 5.99 11.39 -14.52
C LYS A 826 6.77 10.16 -14.11
N PRO A 827 6.47 8.97 -14.68
CA PRO A 827 7.28 7.77 -14.50
C PRO A 827 8.78 8.00 -14.77
N VAL A 828 9.63 7.34 -14.00
CA VAL A 828 11.08 7.34 -14.25
C VAL A 828 11.37 6.59 -15.54
N ALA A 829 12.02 7.25 -16.49
CA ALA A 829 12.38 6.65 -17.78
C ALA A 829 13.46 5.57 -17.60
N VAL A 830 13.17 4.33 -18.01
CA VAL A 830 14.04 3.17 -17.81
C VAL A 830 14.52 2.65 -19.17
N LYS A 831 15.81 2.29 -19.26
CA LYS A 831 16.39 1.75 -20.51
C LYS A 831 15.89 0.34 -20.79
N LYS A 832 15.89 -0.52 -19.78
CA LYS A 832 15.37 -1.88 -19.79
C LYS A 832 15.06 -2.28 -18.35
N TYR A 833 13.86 -2.80 -18.09
CA TYR A 833 13.53 -3.42 -16.80
C TYR A 833 14.19 -4.81 -16.68
N ASP A 834 14.03 -5.46 -15.52
CA ASP A 834 14.39 -6.88 -15.39
C ASP A 834 13.63 -7.76 -16.41
N ASP A 835 14.26 -8.86 -16.86
CA ASP A 835 13.71 -9.73 -17.89
C ASP A 835 12.39 -10.42 -17.49
N SER A 836 12.08 -10.52 -16.19
CA SER A 836 10.76 -10.99 -15.71
C SER A 836 9.65 -9.94 -15.89
N TYR A 837 9.98 -8.64 -15.95
CA TYR A 837 9.04 -7.56 -16.24
C TYR A 837 8.96 -7.27 -17.73
N GLU A 838 10.08 -7.18 -18.47
CA GLU A 838 10.04 -6.88 -19.92
C GLU A 838 9.24 -7.93 -20.70
N ARG A 839 9.34 -9.22 -20.35
CA ARG A 839 8.51 -10.29 -20.96
C ARG A 839 6.99 -10.09 -20.77
N VAL A 840 6.58 -9.42 -19.70
CA VAL A 840 5.17 -9.11 -19.40
C VAL A 840 4.76 -7.77 -20.00
N LEU A 841 5.64 -6.77 -19.98
CA LEU A 841 5.43 -5.47 -20.62
C LEU A 841 5.35 -5.60 -22.15
N GLU A 842 6.12 -6.51 -22.77
CA GLU A 842 5.97 -6.85 -24.19
C GLU A 842 4.58 -7.40 -24.53
N LYS A 843 3.77 -7.86 -23.56
CA LYS A 843 2.37 -8.25 -23.80
C LYS A 843 1.41 -7.06 -23.91
N VAL A 844 1.81 -5.87 -23.43
CA VAL A 844 1.00 -4.64 -23.50
C VAL A 844 0.71 -4.30 -24.97
N ARG A 845 1.69 -4.46 -25.87
CA ARG A 845 1.58 -4.16 -27.32
C ARG A 845 0.42 -4.84 -28.05
N TYR A 846 -0.05 -5.96 -27.53
CA TYR A 846 -1.17 -6.72 -28.08
C TYR A 846 -2.53 -6.09 -27.75
N ASN A 847 -2.58 -5.21 -26.73
CA ASN A 847 -3.78 -4.60 -26.19
C ASN A 847 -3.63 -3.07 -26.18
N VAL A 848 -3.34 -2.47 -27.36
CA VAL A 848 -3.25 -1.02 -27.54
C VAL A 848 -4.20 -0.57 -28.64
N ILE A 849 -4.99 0.45 -28.33
CA ILE A 849 -5.87 1.16 -29.26
C ILE A 849 -5.40 2.61 -29.29
N GLU A 850 -5.23 3.16 -30.49
CA GLU A 850 -4.89 4.56 -30.74
C GLU A 850 -6.17 5.36 -31.01
N TYR A 851 -6.26 6.52 -30.38
CA TYR A 851 -7.26 7.53 -30.64
C TYR A 851 -6.62 8.73 -31.32
N THR A 852 -7.15 9.11 -32.49
CA THR A 852 -6.90 10.44 -33.05
C THR A 852 -8.01 11.37 -32.55
N LEU A 853 -7.65 12.39 -31.78
CA LEU A 853 -8.56 13.48 -31.42
C LEU A 853 -8.30 14.68 -32.34
N THR A 854 -9.35 15.42 -32.66
CA THR A 854 -9.30 16.59 -33.54
C THR A 854 -10.00 17.77 -32.89
N GLU A 855 -9.37 18.93 -32.93
CA GLU A 855 -9.94 20.19 -32.44
C GLU A 855 -10.99 20.71 -33.44
N SER A 856 -12.23 20.87 -32.96
CA SER A 856 -13.40 21.18 -33.79
C SER A 856 -13.29 22.50 -34.56
N ALA A 857 -12.49 23.46 -34.08
CA ALA A 857 -12.35 24.80 -34.68
C ALA A 857 -11.16 24.94 -35.64
N THR A 858 -10.07 24.20 -35.43
CA THR A 858 -8.79 24.40 -36.16
C THR A 858 -8.38 23.23 -37.04
N GLY A 859 -8.91 22.03 -36.79
CA GLY A 859 -8.41 20.79 -37.39
C GLY A 859 -7.05 20.33 -36.86
N LYS A 860 -6.47 20.96 -35.83
CA LYS A 860 -5.31 20.41 -35.09
C LYS A 860 -5.66 18.99 -34.60
N THR A 861 -4.68 18.09 -34.61
CA THR A 861 -4.82 16.71 -34.13
C THR A 861 -3.86 16.39 -33.00
N MET A 862 -4.30 15.52 -32.10
CA MET A 862 -3.51 14.94 -31.01
C MET A 862 -3.81 13.45 -30.88
N LYS A 863 -2.95 12.71 -30.18
CA LYS A 863 -3.00 11.27 -30.01
C LYS A 863 -3.16 10.89 -28.54
N ALA A 864 -4.19 10.09 -28.26
CA ALA A 864 -4.27 9.30 -27.03
C ALA A 864 -4.11 7.81 -27.34
N ILE A 865 -3.76 7.01 -26.33
CA ILE A 865 -3.86 5.55 -26.41
C ILE A 865 -4.70 5.00 -25.27
N LEU A 866 -5.47 3.95 -25.55
CA LEU A 866 -6.07 3.07 -24.54
C LEU A 866 -5.27 1.77 -24.48
N THR A 867 -4.88 1.36 -23.28
CA THR A 867 -4.28 0.05 -23.02
C THR A 867 -4.80 -0.56 -21.72
N LYS A 868 -4.50 -1.84 -21.45
CA LYS A 868 -4.91 -2.54 -20.22
C LYS A 868 -3.77 -3.30 -19.58
N ALA A 869 -3.94 -3.63 -18.29
CA ALA A 869 -2.98 -4.45 -17.54
C ALA A 869 -2.65 -5.76 -18.30
N PRO A 870 -1.35 -6.10 -18.49
CA PRO A 870 -0.95 -7.31 -19.20
C PRO A 870 -1.26 -8.58 -18.39
N ASN A 871 -1.58 -9.67 -19.10
CA ASN A 871 -1.84 -10.98 -18.47
C ASN A 871 -0.53 -11.58 -17.93
N VAL A 872 -0.51 -11.88 -16.64
CA VAL A 872 0.62 -12.49 -15.91
C VAL A 872 0.36 -13.98 -15.69
N ALA A 873 1.37 -14.83 -15.86
CA ALA A 873 1.30 -16.25 -15.57
C ALA A 873 1.06 -16.52 -14.06
N LYS A 874 0.22 -17.52 -13.75
CA LYS A 874 -0.18 -17.87 -12.38
C LYS A 874 0.76 -18.86 -11.68
N ASP A 875 1.78 -19.33 -12.37
CA ASP A 875 2.79 -20.26 -11.89
C ASP A 875 3.99 -19.58 -11.18
N GLY A 876 4.03 -18.24 -11.16
CA GLY A 876 5.12 -17.46 -10.60
C GLY A 876 6.33 -17.27 -11.53
N SER A 877 6.24 -17.69 -12.81
CA SER A 877 7.31 -17.50 -13.80
C SER A 877 7.45 -16.05 -14.30
N GLU A 878 6.47 -15.20 -13.99
CA GLU A 878 6.34 -13.82 -14.47
C GLU A 878 6.00 -12.85 -13.31
N ASN A 879 6.62 -11.67 -13.30
CA ASN A 879 6.33 -10.64 -12.32
C ASN A 879 5.29 -9.64 -12.85
N LYS A 880 4.27 -9.34 -12.04
CA LYS A 880 3.24 -8.33 -12.38
C LYS A 880 3.86 -6.93 -12.38
N PRO A 881 3.89 -6.19 -13.51
CA PRO A 881 4.39 -4.82 -13.53
C PRO A 881 3.46 -3.87 -12.77
N GLY A 882 4.05 -2.82 -12.20
CA GLY A 882 3.31 -1.71 -11.60
C GLY A 882 2.89 -0.65 -12.63
N ILE A 883 2.04 0.30 -12.23
CA ILE A 883 1.44 1.26 -13.16
C ILE A 883 2.50 2.13 -13.86
N THR A 884 3.53 2.57 -13.14
CA THR A 884 4.53 3.49 -13.71
C THR A 884 5.35 2.79 -14.80
N GLN A 885 5.58 1.49 -14.69
CA GLN A 885 6.23 0.70 -15.74
C GLN A 885 5.35 0.58 -16.99
N VAL A 886 4.04 0.34 -16.84
CA VAL A 886 3.15 0.23 -18.00
C VAL A 886 2.97 1.59 -18.69
N LEU A 887 2.85 2.68 -17.94
CA LEU A 887 2.79 4.03 -18.47
C LEU A 887 4.10 4.44 -19.16
N GLU A 888 5.26 4.21 -18.53
CA GLU A 888 6.59 4.46 -19.14
C GLU A 888 6.75 3.69 -20.43
N TRP A 889 6.53 2.37 -20.37
CA TRP A 889 6.74 1.48 -21.51
C TRP A 889 5.81 1.87 -22.67
N SER A 890 4.56 2.22 -22.39
CA SER A 890 3.60 2.65 -23.41
C SER A 890 3.93 4.03 -23.99
N GLY A 891 4.29 5.00 -23.15
CA GLY A 891 4.70 6.34 -23.57
C GLY A 891 5.98 6.32 -24.42
N ARG A 892 6.96 5.51 -24.01
CA ARG A 892 8.24 5.27 -24.70
C ARG A 892 8.05 4.67 -26.09
N ASN A 893 7.16 3.69 -26.25
CA ASN A 893 6.92 3.00 -27.52
C ASN A 893 5.96 3.77 -28.46
N TYR A 894 4.88 4.36 -27.95
CA TYR A 894 3.82 4.94 -28.79
C TYR A 894 3.82 6.46 -28.89
N LYS A 895 4.50 7.16 -27.98
CA LYS A 895 4.61 8.63 -27.92
C LYS A 895 3.27 9.37 -28.10
N PRO A 896 2.24 9.08 -27.29
CA PRO A 896 0.99 9.83 -27.28
C PRO A 896 1.12 11.11 -26.44
N GLU A 897 0.20 12.04 -26.60
CA GLU A 897 -0.01 13.12 -25.62
C GLU A 897 -0.66 12.58 -24.34
N TYR A 898 -1.57 11.60 -24.45
CA TYR A 898 -2.33 11.02 -23.32
C TYR A 898 -2.34 9.49 -23.31
N ILE A 899 -2.31 8.89 -22.11
CA ILE A 899 -2.42 7.45 -21.90
C ILE A 899 -3.62 7.16 -21.00
N PHE A 900 -4.52 6.31 -21.45
CA PHE A 900 -5.62 5.78 -20.67
C PHE A 900 -5.33 4.30 -20.38
N PHE A 901 -5.30 3.92 -19.10
CA PHE A 901 -4.89 2.59 -18.64
C PHE A 901 -6.01 1.90 -17.86
N LEU A 902 -6.46 0.74 -18.35
CA LEU A 902 -7.51 -0.07 -17.76
C LEU A 902 -6.95 -1.17 -16.85
N GLN A 903 -7.34 -1.16 -15.57
CA GLN A 903 -7.03 -2.26 -14.65
C GLN A 903 -8.07 -3.38 -14.78
N GLY A 904 -7.64 -4.62 -14.50
CA GLY A 904 -8.46 -5.83 -14.67
C GLY A 904 -9.82 -5.73 -13.97
N GLY A 905 -10.87 -6.29 -14.57
CA GLY A 905 -12.25 -6.17 -14.08
C GLY A 905 -12.87 -4.77 -14.22
N MET A 906 -12.20 -3.82 -14.89
CA MET A 906 -12.58 -2.40 -15.00
C MET A 906 -12.69 -1.68 -13.65
N TYR A 907 -12.10 -2.24 -12.58
CA TYR A 907 -12.10 -1.68 -11.22
C TYR A 907 -11.42 -0.31 -11.10
N SER A 908 -10.66 0.09 -12.11
CA SER A 908 -9.99 1.38 -12.19
C SER A 908 -9.63 1.66 -13.66
N MET A 909 -9.71 2.92 -14.07
CA MET A 909 -9.17 3.42 -15.33
C MET A 909 -8.42 4.71 -15.06
N GLU A 910 -7.09 4.64 -15.10
CA GLU A 910 -6.23 5.80 -14.90
C GLU A 910 -6.09 6.59 -16.22
N LEU A 911 -6.49 7.85 -16.19
CA LEU A 911 -6.32 8.82 -17.26
C LEU A 911 -5.07 9.65 -16.97
N TYR A 912 -4.06 9.60 -17.82
CA TYR A 912 -2.77 10.23 -17.57
C TYR A 912 -2.33 11.14 -18.73
N ASN A 913 -1.95 12.39 -18.40
CA ASN A 913 -1.32 13.30 -19.34
C ASN A 913 0.19 12.96 -19.44
N TRP A 914 0.62 12.46 -20.60
CA TRP A 914 2.00 12.03 -20.83
C TRP A 914 2.88 13.15 -21.42
N ALA A 915 2.35 13.97 -22.32
CA ALA A 915 3.13 14.97 -23.06
C ALA A 915 2.37 16.22 -23.56
N ASP A 916 1.14 16.51 -23.11
CA ASP A 916 0.48 17.78 -23.44
C ASP A 916 0.71 18.84 -22.35
N PRO A 917 1.58 19.84 -22.57
CA PRO A 917 1.84 20.87 -21.57
C PRO A 917 0.65 21.80 -21.33
N LEU A 918 -0.33 21.85 -22.25
CA LEU A 918 -1.52 22.71 -22.14
C LEU A 918 -2.75 21.99 -21.58
N LYS A 919 -2.65 20.69 -21.28
CA LYS A 919 -3.72 19.89 -20.63
C LYS A 919 -5.08 20.03 -21.35
N LYS A 920 -5.10 19.96 -22.69
CA LYS A 920 -6.26 20.24 -23.57
C LYS A 920 -7.47 19.31 -23.36
N LEU A 921 -7.29 18.22 -22.61
CA LEU A 921 -8.36 17.38 -22.08
C LEU A 921 -8.48 17.55 -20.56
N ASP A 922 -9.68 17.95 -20.12
CA ASP A 922 -10.11 17.88 -18.72
C ASP A 922 -10.24 16.41 -18.31
N LEU A 923 -9.19 15.88 -17.68
CA LEU A 923 -9.16 14.51 -17.18
C LEU A 923 -10.10 14.27 -15.99
N PRO A 924 -10.24 15.18 -15.00
CA PRO A 924 -11.29 15.11 -14.00
C PRO A 924 -12.71 14.92 -14.59
N ALA A 925 -13.18 15.82 -15.47
CA ALA A 925 -14.52 15.71 -16.04
C ALA A 925 -14.68 14.44 -16.92
N LEU A 926 -13.65 14.07 -17.68
CA LEU A 926 -13.65 12.83 -18.45
C LEU A 926 -13.74 11.59 -17.54
N SER A 927 -13.12 11.61 -16.36
CA SER A 927 -13.18 10.49 -15.43
C SER A 927 -14.60 10.25 -14.89
N GLN A 928 -15.36 11.32 -14.64
CA GLN A 928 -16.76 11.26 -14.19
C GLN A 928 -17.71 10.75 -15.29
N LEU A 929 -17.48 11.13 -16.55
CA LEU A 929 -18.26 10.65 -17.70
C LEU A 929 -18.04 9.15 -17.99
N VAL A 930 -16.85 8.65 -17.71
CA VAL A 930 -16.45 7.24 -17.91
C VAL A 930 -16.82 6.37 -16.71
N GLY A 931 -16.71 6.90 -15.50
CA GLY A 931 -17.03 6.26 -14.23
C GLY A 931 -18.32 6.79 -13.59
N TRP A 932 -18.22 7.36 -12.39
CA TRP A 932 -19.29 7.94 -11.56
C TRP A 932 -19.01 9.40 -11.19
N ASP A 933 -20.04 10.11 -10.69
CA ASP A 933 -19.97 11.53 -10.32
C ASP A 933 -18.99 11.87 -9.18
N GLU A 934 -18.60 10.91 -8.32
CA GLU A 934 -17.52 11.10 -7.33
C GLU A 934 -16.09 10.76 -7.83
N ASP A 935 -15.94 10.23 -9.05
CA ASP A 935 -14.62 10.03 -9.64
C ASP A 935 -13.96 11.39 -9.96
N GLY A 936 -12.64 11.42 -10.17
CA GLY A 936 -11.93 12.69 -10.34
C GLY A 936 -10.41 12.57 -10.37
N GLY A 937 -9.73 13.70 -10.16
CA GLY A 937 -8.28 13.74 -10.29
C GLY A 937 -7.67 15.13 -10.14
N LEU A 938 -6.68 15.37 -10.99
CA LEU A 938 -6.00 16.62 -11.31
C LEU A 938 -5.80 16.63 -12.85
N GLU A 939 -5.51 17.77 -13.45
CA GLU A 939 -5.34 17.90 -14.91
C GLU A 939 -4.21 17.01 -15.49
N GLY A 940 -3.24 16.63 -14.64
CA GLY A 940 -2.15 15.70 -14.99
C GLY A 940 -2.48 14.21 -14.84
N ILE A 941 -3.42 13.86 -13.96
CA ILE A 941 -3.89 12.48 -13.75
C ILE A 941 -5.27 12.43 -13.09
N ALA A 942 -6.18 11.63 -13.65
CA ALA A 942 -7.47 11.32 -13.04
C ALA A 942 -7.76 9.82 -13.03
N ILE A 943 -8.68 9.39 -12.17
CA ILE A 943 -9.03 7.98 -11.98
C ILE A 943 -10.55 7.86 -12.09
N ALA A 944 -11.00 6.99 -13.00
CA ALA A 944 -12.40 6.61 -13.16
C ALA A 944 -12.65 5.19 -12.65
N THR A 945 -13.89 4.90 -12.25
CA THR A 945 -14.35 3.57 -11.82
C THR A 945 -15.34 2.96 -12.83
N PRO A 946 -14.96 2.75 -14.12
CA PRO A 946 -15.91 2.45 -15.19
C PRO A 946 -16.65 1.12 -15.04
N LYS A 947 -16.20 0.19 -14.20
CA LYS A 947 -16.99 -1.00 -13.83
C LYS A 947 -18.39 -0.64 -13.34
N ARG A 948 -18.55 0.45 -12.58
CA ARG A 948 -19.86 0.87 -12.03
C ARG A 948 -20.75 1.60 -13.04
N ASN A 949 -20.23 1.96 -14.22
CA ASN A 949 -21.01 2.65 -15.25
C ASN A 949 -21.95 1.66 -15.95
N ARG A 950 -23.27 1.78 -15.70
CA ARG A 950 -24.29 0.89 -16.28
C ARG A 950 -24.37 0.94 -17.82
N ARG A 951 -23.87 2.00 -18.47
CA ARG A 951 -23.76 2.09 -19.94
C ARG A 951 -22.68 1.15 -20.50
N ILE A 952 -21.87 0.53 -19.65
CA ILE A 952 -20.90 -0.52 -20.01
C ILE A 952 -21.47 -1.90 -19.61
N PRO A 953 -21.87 -2.75 -20.58
CA PRO A 953 -22.47 -4.07 -20.30
C PRO A 953 -21.62 -4.98 -19.39
N LYS A 954 -22.27 -5.67 -18.43
CA LYS A 954 -21.60 -6.55 -17.43
C LYS A 954 -20.60 -7.53 -18.03
N ASP A 955 -20.92 -8.11 -19.19
CA ASP A 955 -20.05 -9.06 -19.92
C ASP A 955 -18.72 -8.45 -20.38
N LEU A 956 -18.66 -7.15 -20.70
CA LEU A 956 -17.43 -6.46 -21.15
C LEU A 956 -16.50 -6.10 -19.98
N ARG A 957 -17.06 -5.91 -18.76
CA ARG A 957 -16.31 -5.51 -17.56
C ARG A 957 -15.19 -6.49 -17.19
N TRP A 958 -15.32 -7.75 -17.62
CA TRP A 958 -14.30 -8.80 -17.47
C TRP A 958 -13.04 -8.62 -18.34
N LEU A 959 -12.98 -7.62 -19.23
CA LEU A 959 -11.79 -7.23 -20.02
C LEU A 959 -11.16 -8.36 -20.86
N ARG A 960 -11.98 -9.25 -21.43
CA ARG A 960 -11.53 -10.28 -22.39
C ARG A 960 -10.80 -9.65 -23.60
N GLY A 961 -9.79 -10.33 -24.14
CA GLY A 961 -9.05 -9.88 -25.34
C GLY A 961 -9.90 -9.73 -26.61
N SER A 962 -11.02 -10.45 -26.69
CA SER A 962 -12.08 -10.29 -27.70
C SER A 962 -12.85 -8.97 -27.56
N ASP A 963 -13.03 -8.50 -26.32
CA ASP A 963 -13.98 -7.44 -25.96
C ASP A 963 -13.29 -6.07 -25.93
N PHE A 964 -11.96 -6.05 -25.87
CA PHE A 964 -11.16 -4.84 -25.69
C PHE A 964 -11.34 -3.81 -26.82
N LEU A 965 -11.56 -4.26 -28.07
CA LEU A 965 -11.82 -3.35 -29.19
C LEU A 965 -13.22 -2.70 -29.12
N GLU A 966 -14.24 -3.46 -28.71
CA GLU A 966 -15.59 -2.90 -28.51
C GLU A 966 -15.58 -1.86 -27.39
N LEU A 967 -14.92 -2.18 -26.27
CA LEU A 967 -14.73 -1.25 -25.16
C LEU A 967 -13.97 0.02 -25.60
N GLY A 968 -12.96 -0.10 -26.46
CA GLY A 968 -12.25 1.04 -27.02
C GLY A 968 -13.14 1.96 -27.87
N HIS A 969 -14.11 1.42 -28.61
CA HIS A 969 -15.11 2.25 -29.30
C HIS A 969 -16.08 2.92 -28.32
N ARG A 970 -16.61 2.20 -27.32
CA ARG A 970 -17.51 2.76 -26.30
C ARG A 970 -16.85 3.88 -25.47
N ILE A 971 -15.56 3.75 -25.14
CA ILE A 971 -14.79 4.79 -24.45
C ILE A 971 -14.64 6.05 -25.32
N ALA A 972 -14.45 5.91 -26.64
CA ALA A 972 -14.43 7.06 -27.55
C ALA A 972 -15.75 7.83 -27.59
N GLU A 973 -16.88 7.16 -27.37
CA GLU A 973 -18.20 7.80 -27.29
C GLU A 973 -18.35 8.62 -26.01
N TYR A 974 -17.84 8.17 -24.85
CA TYR A 974 -17.80 8.98 -23.64
C TYR A 974 -16.88 10.20 -23.77
N ILE A 975 -15.71 10.05 -24.40
CA ILE A 975 -14.82 11.19 -24.70
C ILE A 975 -15.54 12.19 -25.61
N ASN A 976 -16.27 11.72 -26.62
CA ASN A 976 -17.01 12.59 -27.54
C ASN A 976 -18.23 13.26 -26.90
N ALA A 977 -18.84 12.63 -25.89
CA ALA A 977 -19.99 13.16 -25.16
C ALA A 977 -19.64 14.27 -24.15
N GLY A 978 -18.39 14.36 -23.68
CA GLY A 978 -17.95 15.45 -22.79
C GLY A 978 -17.73 16.78 -23.52
N ASP A 979 -17.78 17.90 -22.80
CA ASP A 979 -17.83 19.25 -23.39
C ASP A 979 -16.55 19.73 -24.10
N SER A 980 -15.45 18.97 -24.01
CA SER A 980 -14.20 19.29 -24.69
C SER A 980 -14.39 19.46 -26.20
N HIS A 981 -13.77 20.51 -26.76
CA HIS A 981 -13.75 20.80 -28.19
C HIS A 981 -12.89 19.81 -29.01
N TRP A 982 -12.14 18.93 -28.33
CA TRP A 982 -11.35 17.86 -28.91
C TRP A 982 -12.16 16.56 -28.98
N LYS A 983 -12.50 16.11 -30.19
CA LYS A 983 -13.33 14.92 -30.43
C LYS A 983 -12.51 13.81 -31.06
N VAL A 984 -12.72 12.56 -30.63
CA VAL A 984 -12.16 11.35 -31.23
C VAL A 984 -12.75 11.16 -32.62
N THR A 985 -11.94 11.35 -33.66
CA THR A 985 -12.29 11.19 -35.08
C THR A 985 -11.77 9.87 -35.66
N SER A 986 -10.84 9.20 -35.00
CA SER A 986 -10.39 7.85 -35.38
C SER A 986 -10.10 6.99 -34.15
N VAL A 987 -10.57 5.74 -34.20
CA VAL A 987 -10.27 4.66 -33.24
C VAL A 987 -9.60 3.55 -34.02
N ARG A 988 -8.38 3.14 -33.64
CA ARG A 988 -7.59 2.15 -34.40
C ARG A 988 -6.89 1.17 -33.47
N ALA A 989 -6.95 -0.12 -33.76
CA ALA A 989 -6.01 -1.07 -33.18
C ALA A 989 -4.58 -0.71 -33.63
N VAL A 990 -3.60 -0.78 -32.72
CA VAL A 990 -2.18 -0.64 -33.09
C VAL A 990 -1.64 -2.00 -33.50
N LYS A 991 -0.99 -2.08 -34.66
CA LYS A 991 -0.36 -3.34 -35.13
C LYS A 991 0.84 -3.69 -34.23
N PRO A 992 0.89 -4.92 -33.66
CA PRO A 992 2.04 -5.35 -32.86
C PRO A 992 3.20 -5.83 -33.73
N ASP A 993 4.43 -5.44 -33.39
CA ASP A 993 5.66 -5.95 -34.03
C ASP A 993 5.98 -7.38 -33.58
N ILE A 994 5.48 -8.36 -34.30
CA ILE A 994 5.75 -9.78 -34.07
C ILE A 994 7.23 -10.06 -34.37
N ARG A 995 8.03 -10.46 -33.36
CA ARG A 995 9.43 -10.83 -33.59
C ARG A 995 9.51 -12.23 -34.22
N ALA A 996 10.44 -12.41 -35.15
CA ALA A 996 10.72 -13.72 -35.74
C ALA A 996 11.04 -14.75 -34.64
N GLY A 997 10.34 -15.89 -34.67
CA GLY A 997 10.46 -16.97 -33.67
C GLY A 997 9.42 -16.95 -32.55
N GLN A 998 8.51 -15.97 -32.48
CA GLN A 998 7.37 -16.01 -31.55
C GLN A 998 6.18 -16.77 -32.18
N ASN A 999 5.88 -17.96 -31.65
CA ASN A 999 4.75 -18.78 -32.10
C ASN A 999 3.41 -18.20 -31.64
N LEU A 1000 2.72 -17.50 -32.54
CA LEU A 1000 1.30 -17.15 -32.35
C LEU A 1000 0.41 -18.40 -32.46
N PRO A 1001 -0.76 -18.43 -31.79
CA PRO A 1001 -1.73 -19.50 -32.01
C PRO A 1001 -2.26 -19.43 -33.47
N PRO A 1002 -2.53 -20.57 -34.14
CA PRO A 1002 -2.86 -20.59 -35.56
C PRO A 1002 -4.26 -20.01 -35.85
N ILE A 1003 -4.32 -18.74 -36.22
CA ILE A 1003 -5.54 -18.04 -36.66
C ILE A 1003 -6.14 -18.69 -37.93
N ALA A 1004 -5.28 -19.18 -38.82
CA ALA A 1004 -5.64 -19.57 -40.18
C ALA A 1004 -6.49 -20.85 -40.33
N ALA A 1005 -6.53 -21.75 -39.34
CA ALA A 1005 -7.12 -23.08 -39.49
C ALA A 1005 -8.64 -23.08 -39.78
N HIS A 1006 -9.33 -21.99 -39.44
CA HIS A 1006 -10.78 -21.85 -39.54
C HIS A 1006 -11.17 -20.48 -40.15
N ALA A 1007 -10.40 -20.02 -41.14
CA ALA A 1007 -10.63 -18.77 -41.87
C ALA A 1007 -11.51 -18.98 -43.11
N TYR A 1008 -12.59 -18.20 -43.21
CA TYR A 1008 -13.63 -18.36 -44.22
C TYR A 1008 -13.88 -17.04 -44.96
N ARG A 1009 -13.75 -17.03 -46.30
CA ARG A 1009 -13.96 -15.83 -47.12
C ARG A 1009 -15.37 -15.80 -47.73
N MET A 1010 -15.98 -14.62 -47.70
CA MET A 1010 -17.31 -14.31 -48.24
C MET A 1010 -17.19 -13.02 -49.07
N ASN A 1011 -17.62 -13.02 -50.33
CA ASN A 1011 -17.65 -11.81 -51.16
C ASN A 1011 -19.10 -11.50 -51.55
N PHE A 1012 -19.51 -10.25 -51.39
CA PHE A 1012 -20.89 -9.79 -51.58
C PHE A 1012 -20.98 -8.81 -52.76
N LEU A 1013 -21.95 -9.02 -53.64
CA LEU A 1013 -22.27 -8.19 -54.81
C LEU A 1013 -23.65 -7.56 -54.63
N ARG A 1014 -23.76 -6.23 -54.76
CA ARG A 1014 -25.03 -5.50 -54.59
C ARG A 1014 -26.04 -5.91 -55.68
N SER A 1015 -27.28 -6.16 -55.29
CA SER A 1015 -28.38 -6.47 -56.21
C SER A 1015 -28.85 -5.22 -56.97
N LYS A 1016 -29.88 -5.36 -57.81
CA LYS A 1016 -30.53 -4.21 -58.46
C LYS A 1016 -31.30 -3.33 -57.48
N ASP A 1017 -31.76 -3.93 -56.39
CA ASP A 1017 -32.67 -3.35 -55.40
C ASP A 1017 -31.91 -2.84 -54.15
N GLY A 1018 -30.64 -3.21 -54.00
CA GLY A 1018 -29.75 -2.76 -52.92
C GLY A 1018 -29.36 -1.28 -53.02
N ASN A 1019 -29.30 -0.61 -51.86
CA ASN A 1019 -29.12 0.83 -51.71
C ASN A 1019 -27.93 1.40 -52.55
N PRO A 1020 -28.18 2.35 -53.48
CA PRO A 1020 -27.14 2.96 -54.31
C PRO A 1020 -25.95 3.57 -53.56
N ALA A 1021 -26.14 4.03 -52.32
CA ALA A 1021 -25.09 4.66 -51.51
C ALA A 1021 -24.02 3.67 -51.00
N HIS A 1022 -24.38 2.40 -50.82
CA HIS A 1022 -23.45 1.34 -50.40
C HIS A 1022 -22.62 0.83 -51.59
N PRO A 1023 -21.38 0.34 -51.40
CA PRO A 1023 -20.53 -0.04 -52.52
C PRO A 1023 -21.09 -1.22 -53.33
N LYS A 1024 -20.73 -1.26 -54.62
CA LYS A 1024 -21.13 -2.32 -55.55
C LYS A 1024 -20.69 -3.71 -55.07
N THR A 1025 -19.56 -3.81 -54.40
CA THR A 1025 -19.04 -5.02 -53.77
C THR A 1025 -18.40 -4.73 -52.41
N PHE A 1026 -18.47 -5.70 -51.50
CA PHE A 1026 -17.67 -5.75 -50.29
C PHE A 1026 -17.30 -7.20 -49.93
N ASN A 1027 -16.22 -7.39 -49.17
CA ASN A 1027 -15.72 -8.68 -48.75
C ASN A 1027 -15.81 -8.83 -47.23
N ALA A 1028 -16.16 -10.01 -46.71
CA ALA A 1028 -16.05 -10.35 -45.30
C ALA A 1028 -15.18 -11.60 -45.12
N VAL A 1029 -14.44 -11.64 -44.01
CA VAL A 1029 -13.70 -12.82 -43.58
C VAL A 1029 -14.19 -13.20 -42.19
N ALA A 1030 -14.55 -14.47 -42.01
CA ALA A 1030 -15.03 -15.01 -40.76
C ALA A 1030 -14.01 -15.96 -40.12
N LEU A 1031 -13.91 -15.91 -38.80
CA LEU A 1031 -12.95 -16.66 -38.00
C LEU A 1031 -13.63 -17.24 -36.76
N MET A 1032 -13.33 -18.51 -36.46
CA MET A 1032 -13.66 -19.11 -35.15
C MET A 1032 -12.61 -18.72 -34.11
N ALA A 1033 -13.05 -18.35 -32.92
CA ALA A 1033 -12.17 -18.09 -31.78
C ALA A 1033 -11.50 -19.40 -31.31
N PRO A 1034 -10.15 -19.44 -31.13
CA PRO A 1034 -9.48 -20.62 -30.60
C PRO A 1034 -9.76 -20.78 -29.11
N PHE A 1035 -9.92 -22.04 -28.67
CA PHE A 1035 -10.17 -22.36 -27.26
C PHE A 1035 -8.92 -22.14 -26.40
N ILE A 1036 -9.03 -21.29 -25.36
CA ILE A 1036 -7.92 -20.85 -24.51
C ILE A 1036 -8.12 -21.40 -23.09
N ASP A 1037 -7.17 -22.19 -22.60
CA ASP A 1037 -7.15 -22.56 -21.18
C ASP A 1037 -6.60 -21.40 -20.33
N ARG A 1038 -7.50 -20.80 -19.53
CA ARG A 1038 -7.18 -19.70 -18.62
C ARG A 1038 -6.52 -20.16 -17.31
N LYS A 1039 -6.47 -21.46 -17.02
CA LYS A 1039 -5.75 -22.01 -15.84
C LYS A 1039 -4.24 -22.11 -16.12
N SER A 1040 -3.83 -22.50 -17.33
CA SER A 1040 -2.41 -22.51 -17.76
C SER A 1040 -1.86 -21.18 -18.28
N GLY A 1041 -2.65 -20.10 -18.28
CA GLY A 1041 -2.18 -18.76 -18.70
C GLY A 1041 -1.94 -18.61 -20.21
N ALA A 1042 -2.57 -19.46 -21.03
CA ALA A 1042 -2.40 -19.46 -22.48
C ALA A 1042 -2.76 -18.10 -23.13
N PHE A 1043 -2.07 -17.76 -24.21
CA PHE A 1043 -2.21 -16.46 -24.89
C PHE A 1043 -3.60 -16.29 -25.53
N GLU A 1044 -4.42 -15.41 -24.95
CA GLU A 1044 -5.69 -14.98 -25.52
C GLU A 1044 -5.43 -14.06 -26.73
N LEU A 1045 -5.82 -14.53 -27.92
CA LEU A 1045 -5.65 -13.79 -29.18
C LEU A 1045 -6.48 -12.50 -29.13
N PRO A 1046 -5.86 -11.30 -29.23
CA PRO A 1046 -6.58 -10.05 -29.11
C PRO A 1046 -7.23 -9.68 -30.46
N MET A 1047 -8.39 -9.03 -30.41
CA MET A 1047 -9.10 -8.60 -31.61
C MET A 1047 -8.26 -7.69 -32.53
N SER A 1048 -7.38 -6.88 -31.95
CA SER A 1048 -6.42 -6.01 -32.64
C SER A 1048 -5.58 -6.77 -33.68
N LEU A 1049 -4.88 -7.83 -33.25
CA LEU A 1049 -4.03 -8.65 -34.10
C LEU A 1049 -4.85 -9.37 -35.19
N VAL A 1050 -6.02 -9.90 -34.82
CA VAL A 1050 -6.91 -10.58 -35.78
C VAL A 1050 -7.39 -9.62 -36.88
N CYS A 1051 -7.76 -8.38 -36.53
CA CYS A 1051 -8.13 -7.34 -37.49
C CYS A 1051 -6.99 -6.99 -38.47
N GLU A 1052 -5.73 -6.91 -38.02
CA GLU A 1052 -4.60 -6.58 -38.91
C GLU A 1052 -4.26 -7.71 -39.88
N GLU A 1053 -4.23 -8.96 -39.42
CA GLU A 1053 -3.97 -10.12 -40.28
C GLU A 1053 -5.07 -10.30 -41.34
N VAL A 1054 -6.33 -10.06 -40.96
CA VAL A 1054 -7.46 -10.13 -41.90
C VAL A 1054 -7.51 -8.92 -42.85
N ARG A 1055 -7.07 -7.73 -42.43
CA ARG A 1055 -6.96 -6.54 -43.31
C ARG A 1055 -5.99 -6.79 -44.46
N ALA A 1056 -4.94 -7.58 -44.28
CA ALA A 1056 -4.00 -7.95 -45.34
C ALA A 1056 -4.69 -8.64 -46.54
N LEU A 1057 -5.78 -9.38 -46.30
CA LEU A 1057 -6.58 -10.08 -47.33
C LEU A 1057 -7.51 -9.16 -48.15
N LYS A 1058 -7.49 -7.85 -47.87
CA LYS A 1058 -8.40 -6.84 -48.46
C LYS A 1058 -9.88 -7.16 -48.20
N ALA A 1059 -10.16 -7.55 -46.96
CA ALA A 1059 -11.52 -7.71 -46.45
C ALA A 1059 -12.08 -6.37 -45.94
N ASP A 1060 -13.38 -6.15 -46.11
CA ASP A 1060 -14.09 -4.99 -45.59
C ASP A 1060 -14.57 -5.20 -44.15
N TYR A 1061 -14.99 -6.43 -43.83
CA TYR A 1061 -15.39 -6.84 -42.48
C TYR A 1061 -14.63 -8.07 -41.96
N LEU A 1062 -14.48 -8.12 -40.64
CA LEU A 1062 -14.20 -9.33 -39.85
C LEU A 1062 -15.50 -9.81 -39.17
N ILE A 1063 -15.75 -11.12 -39.18
CA ILE A 1063 -16.80 -11.79 -38.42
C ILE A 1063 -16.13 -12.80 -37.46
N TYR A 1064 -15.91 -12.40 -36.21
CA TYR A 1064 -15.27 -13.24 -35.20
C TYR A 1064 -16.32 -14.00 -34.37
N MET A 1065 -16.16 -15.30 -34.23
CA MET A 1065 -17.17 -16.22 -33.68
C MET A 1065 -16.61 -16.97 -32.46
N ASP A 1066 -17.08 -16.57 -31.27
CA ASP A 1066 -16.79 -17.22 -29.99
C ASP A 1066 -17.90 -18.20 -29.59
N TRP A 1067 -17.64 -19.05 -28.58
CA TRP A 1067 -18.62 -19.98 -28.05
C TRP A 1067 -19.83 -19.29 -27.39
N LYS A 1068 -19.75 -18.02 -26.94
CA LYS A 1068 -20.91 -17.24 -26.46
C LYS A 1068 -21.40 -16.18 -27.45
N ARG A 1069 -20.48 -15.52 -28.18
CA ARG A 1069 -20.72 -14.27 -28.91
C ARG A 1069 -20.30 -14.31 -30.37
N ILE A 1070 -20.92 -13.47 -31.20
CA ILE A 1070 -20.46 -13.14 -32.55
C ILE A 1070 -20.19 -11.64 -32.59
N GLN A 1071 -19.01 -11.27 -33.12
CA GLN A 1071 -18.57 -9.90 -33.28
C GLN A 1071 -18.37 -9.59 -34.76
N VAL A 1072 -18.90 -8.48 -35.23
CA VAL A 1072 -18.73 -7.97 -36.60
C VAL A 1072 -17.97 -6.65 -36.54
N VAL A 1073 -16.87 -6.52 -37.27
CA VAL A 1073 -16.01 -5.32 -37.25
C VAL A 1073 -15.79 -4.82 -38.68
N ASN A 1074 -16.07 -3.54 -38.95
CA ASN A 1074 -15.65 -2.88 -40.19
C ASN A 1074 -14.15 -2.55 -40.09
N ILE A 1075 -13.31 -3.33 -40.78
CA ILE A 1075 -11.85 -3.23 -40.69
C ILE A 1075 -11.22 -2.39 -41.81
N SER A 1076 -12.01 -2.02 -42.83
CA SER A 1076 -11.55 -1.22 -43.98
C SER A 1076 -11.61 0.30 -43.76
N ASN A 1077 -12.25 0.75 -42.67
CA ASN A 1077 -12.54 2.17 -42.39
C ASN A 1077 -13.38 2.86 -43.48
N ARG A 1078 -14.13 2.11 -44.29
CA ARG A 1078 -15.01 2.69 -45.33
C ARG A 1078 -16.36 3.07 -44.72
N ASP A 1079 -16.64 4.37 -44.71
CA ASP A 1079 -17.89 4.93 -44.17
C ASP A 1079 -19.15 4.60 -44.98
N ASN A 1080 -19.00 4.26 -46.26
CA ASN A 1080 -20.15 3.95 -47.12
C ASN A 1080 -20.58 2.47 -47.07
N LEU A 1081 -19.98 1.65 -46.21
CA LEU A 1081 -20.45 0.28 -45.94
C LEU A 1081 -21.78 0.27 -45.16
N ILE A 1082 -22.38 -0.92 -45.03
CA ILE A 1082 -23.52 -1.13 -44.12
C ILE A 1082 -23.00 -0.95 -42.68
N SER A 1083 -23.72 -0.25 -41.82
CA SER A 1083 -23.23 -0.08 -40.43
C SER A 1083 -23.34 -1.39 -39.66
N CYS A 1084 -22.40 -1.63 -38.74
CA CYS A 1084 -22.45 -2.82 -37.89
C CYS A 1084 -23.67 -2.80 -36.95
N ALA A 1085 -24.14 -1.62 -36.56
CA ALA A 1085 -25.42 -1.40 -35.88
C ALA A 1085 -26.63 -1.94 -36.68
N ASP A 1086 -26.68 -1.69 -38.00
CA ASP A 1086 -27.75 -2.21 -38.86
C ASP A 1086 -27.62 -3.73 -39.06
N ILE A 1087 -26.39 -4.25 -39.22
CA ILE A 1087 -26.11 -5.69 -39.29
C ILE A 1087 -26.59 -6.41 -38.01
N ALA A 1088 -26.37 -5.83 -36.83
CA ALA A 1088 -26.92 -6.33 -35.58
C ALA A 1088 -28.46 -6.34 -35.63
N GLY A 1089 -29.06 -5.24 -36.09
CA GLY A 1089 -30.51 -5.13 -36.31
C GLY A 1089 -31.09 -6.26 -37.16
N THR A 1090 -30.46 -6.62 -38.28
CA THR A 1090 -30.91 -7.76 -39.12
C THR A 1090 -30.76 -9.12 -38.42
N MET A 1091 -29.74 -9.28 -37.57
CA MET A 1091 -29.43 -10.55 -36.91
C MET A 1091 -30.29 -10.78 -35.65
N THR A 1092 -30.41 -9.80 -34.76
CA THR A 1092 -31.14 -9.89 -33.48
C THR A 1092 -32.53 -9.24 -33.52
N GLY A 1093 -32.83 -8.41 -34.52
CA GLY A 1093 -34.00 -7.55 -34.54
C GLY A 1093 -33.96 -6.42 -33.50
N GLU A 1094 -32.77 -6.06 -33.02
CA GLU A 1094 -32.49 -4.91 -32.16
C GLU A 1094 -31.28 -4.17 -32.75
N LYS A 1095 -31.42 -2.89 -33.05
CA LYS A 1095 -30.35 -2.12 -33.71
C LYS A 1095 -29.19 -1.91 -32.73
N GLY A 1096 -27.97 -2.24 -33.17
CA GLY A 1096 -26.77 -2.04 -32.36
C GLY A 1096 -26.43 -0.57 -32.15
N GLU A 1097 -25.63 -0.28 -31.14
CA GLU A 1097 -25.25 1.10 -30.77
C GLU A 1097 -24.11 1.63 -31.65
N LEU A 1098 -23.11 0.78 -31.90
CA LEU A 1098 -21.85 1.15 -32.56
C LEU A 1098 -21.93 1.06 -34.09
N LYS A 1099 -21.51 2.12 -34.80
CA LYS A 1099 -21.53 2.17 -36.28
C LYS A 1099 -20.52 1.23 -36.95
N HIS A 1100 -19.33 1.06 -36.38
CA HIS A 1100 -18.18 0.36 -37.00
C HIS A 1100 -17.85 -1.01 -36.39
N MET A 1101 -18.53 -1.39 -35.30
CA MET A 1101 -18.42 -2.69 -34.66
C MET A 1101 -19.79 -3.12 -34.14
N ALA A 1102 -20.05 -4.41 -33.99
CA ALA A 1102 -21.19 -4.93 -33.25
C ALA A 1102 -20.80 -6.22 -32.54
N SER A 1103 -21.40 -6.48 -31.38
CA SER A 1103 -21.31 -7.75 -30.67
C SER A 1103 -22.70 -8.18 -30.23
N PHE A 1104 -23.06 -9.42 -30.47
CA PHE A 1104 -24.33 -9.99 -30.03
C PHE A 1104 -24.16 -11.45 -29.56
N GLU A 1105 -24.99 -11.86 -28.62
CA GLU A 1105 -24.97 -13.22 -28.09
C GLU A 1105 -25.68 -14.16 -29.06
N ARG A 1106 -25.21 -15.41 -29.18
CA ARG A 1106 -25.78 -16.37 -30.14
C ARG A 1106 -27.27 -16.64 -29.88
N ALA A 1107 -27.69 -16.58 -28.62
CA ALA A 1107 -29.09 -16.74 -28.20
C ALA A 1107 -30.02 -15.60 -28.64
N ALA A 1108 -29.49 -14.41 -28.96
CA ALA A 1108 -30.28 -13.25 -29.39
C ALA A 1108 -30.62 -13.28 -30.90
N ILE A 1109 -30.09 -14.23 -31.68
CA ILE A 1109 -30.21 -14.24 -33.14
C ILE A 1109 -31.59 -14.76 -33.57
N LYS A 1110 -32.43 -13.85 -34.08
CA LYS A 1110 -33.80 -14.16 -34.52
C LYS A 1110 -33.79 -15.08 -35.74
N GLY A 1111 -34.30 -16.29 -35.53
CA GLY A 1111 -34.41 -17.35 -36.54
C GLY A 1111 -33.25 -18.35 -36.57
N LEU A 1112 -32.31 -18.32 -35.61
CA LEU A 1112 -31.22 -19.29 -35.52
C LEU A 1112 -31.76 -20.70 -35.20
N PRO A 1113 -31.49 -21.73 -36.04
CA PRO A 1113 -31.96 -23.10 -35.75
C PRO A 1113 -31.34 -23.71 -34.47
N PRO A 1114 -32.08 -24.54 -33.70
CA PRO A 1114 -31.56 -25.16 -32.46
C PRO A 1114 -30.31 -26.03 -32.64
N GLU A 1115 -30.01 -26.51 -33.86
CA GLU A 1115 -28.76 -27.22 -34.12
C GLU A 1115 -27.50 -26.36 -33.90
N PHE A 1116 -27.61 -25.03 -33.75
CA PHE A 1116 -26.49 -24.12 -33.51
C PHE A 1116 -26.15 -23.84 -32.04
N ASP A 1117 -26.87 -24.40 -31.06
CA ASP A 1117 -26.63 -24.21 -29.62
C ASP A 1117 -25.15 -24.35 -29.22
N LYS A 1118 -24.43 -25.28 -29.86
CA LYS A 1118 -22.97 -25.41 -29.78
C LYS A 1118 -22.36 -25.34 -31.18
N LEU A 1119 -21.62 -24.26 -31.44
CA LEU A 1119 -20.78 -24.09 -32.63
C LEU A 1119 -19.54 -24.99 -32.54
N TYR A 1120 -19.31 -25.72 -33.63
CA TYR A 1120 -18.10 -26.49 -33.94
C TYR A 1120 -17.80 -26.26 -35.42
N ASP A 1121 -16.59 -26.55 -35.91
CA ASP A 1121 -16.16 -26.25 -37.29
C ASP A 1121 -17.15 -26.72 -38.38
N SER A 1122 -17.71 -27.92 -38.22
CA SER A 1122 -18.70 -28.50 -39.13
C SER A 1122 -20.07 -27.80 -39.14
N LYS A 1123 -20.32 -26.92 -38.16
CA LYS A 1123 -21.50 -26.05 -38.06
C LYS A 1123 -21.18 -24.59 -38.39
N ALA A 1124 -19.94 -24.13 -38.21
CA ALA A 1124 -19.52 -22.78 -38.55
C ALA A 1124 -19.88 -22.43 -40.00
N ILE A 1125 -19.60 -23.34 -40.94
CA ILE A 1125 -19.97 -23.17 -42.36
C ILE A 1125 -21.48 -23.00 -42.54
N LYS A 1126 -22.32 -23.82 -41.90
CA LYS A 1126 -23.79 -23.66 -41.98
C LYS A 1126 -24.26 -22.32 -41.39
N PHE A 1127 -23.66 -21.87 -40.28
CA PHE A 1127 -23.97 -20.59 -39.66
C PHE A 1127 -23.59 -19.42 -40.58
N LEU A 1128 -22.42 -19.45 -41.21
CA LEU A 1128 -21.99 -18.44 -42.16
C LEU A 1128 -22.89 -18.38 -43.39
N LYS A 1129 -23.49 -19.51 -43.81
CA LYS A 1129 -24.54 -19.47 -44.83
C LYS A 1129 -25.78 -18.71 -44.33
N PHE A 1130 -26.29 -19.04 -43.14
CA PHE A 1130 -27.44 -18.34 -42.55
C PHE A 1130 -27.18 -16.82 -42.42
N PHE A 1131 -25.97 -16.43 -42.02
CA PHE A 1131 -25.52 -15.04 -41.95
C PHE A 1131 -25.50 -14.36 -43.34
N ALA A 1132 -24.98 -15.06 -44.35
CA ALA A 1132 -24.96 -14.59 -45.74
C ALA A 1132 -26.36 -14.42 -46.32
N ASP A 1133 -27.22 -15.43 -46.15
CA ASP A 1133 -28.61 -15.44 -46.63
C ASP A 1133 -29.41 -14.29 -45.98
N LYS A 1134 -29.23 -14.04 -44.67
CA LYS A 1134 -29.79 -12.89 -43.92
C LYS A 1134 -29.37 -11.53 -44.51
N LEU A 1135 -28.07 -11.27 -44.64
CA LEU A 1135 -27.57 -9.99 -45.15
C LEU A 1135 -27.94 -9.76 -46.62
N SER A 1136 -27.95 -10.82 -47.42
CA SER A 1136 -28.34 -10.77 -48.83
C SER A 1136 -29.79 -10.32 -49.00
N GLY A 1137 -30.70 -10.87 -48.19
CA GLY A 1137 -32.13 -10.54 -48.21
C GLY A 1137 -32.43 -9.11 -47.74
N GLU A 1138 -31.88 -8.68 -46.60
CA GLU A 1138 -32.26 -7.40 -45.98
C GLU A 1138 -31.65 -6.18 -46.70
N PHE A 1139 -30.38 -6.26 -47.11
CA PHE A 1139 -29.64 -5.10 -47.65
C PHE A 1139 -29.55 -5.09 -49.18
N GLY A 1140 -30.13 -6.07 -49.87
CA GLY A 1140 -30.09 -6.18 -51.33
C GLY A 1140 -28.68 -6.53 -51.84
N TYR A 1141 -28.17 -7.68 -51.43
CA TYR A 1141 -26.88 -8.24 -51.86
C TYR A 1141 -27.02 -9.71 -52.30
N TYR A 1142 -25.99 -10.23 -52.97
CA TYR A 1142 -25.78 -11.65 -53.23
C TYR A 1142 -24.40 -12.04 -52.72
N SER A 1143 -24.31 -13.06 -51.86
CA SER A 1143 -23.05 -13.68 -51.45
C SER A 1143 -22.60 -14.78 -52.43
N ASP A 1144 -21.30 -14.92 -52.67
CA ASP A 1144 -20.71 -15.98 -53.49
C ASP A 1144 -20.62 -17.36 -52.81
N TRP A 1145 -21.78 -17.91 -52.40
CA TRP A 1145 -21.83 -19.27 -51.85
C TRP A 1145 -21.47 -20.32 -52.94
N PRO A 1146 -20.60 -21.31 -52.69
CA PRO A 1146 -20.04 -21.71 -51.40
C PRO A 1146 -18.84 -20.89 -50.92
N VAL A 1147 -18.87 -20.53 -49.63
CA VAL A 1147 -17.73 -19.99 -48.89
C VAL A 1147 -16.49 -20.85 -49.07
N SER A 1148 -15.39 -20.20 -49.41
CA SER A 1148 -14.08 -20.82 -49.50
C SER A 1148 -13.30 -20.67 -48.20
N ALA A 1149 -12.60 -21.73 -47.79
CA ALA A 1149 -11.58 -21.63 -46.77
C ALA A 1149 -10.37 -20.89 -47.36
N ASP A 1150 -9.89 -19.83 -46.71
CA ASP A 1150 -8.89 -18.95 -47.31
C ASP A 1150 -7.51 -19.61 -47.33
N LYS A 1151 -7.06 -19.93 -48.55
CA LYS A 1151 -5.82 -20.68 -48.77
C LYS A 1151 -4.57 -19.86 -48.48
N GLU A 1152 -4.62 -18.54 -48.62
CA GLU A 1152 -3.45 -17.67 -48.41
C GLU A 1152 -3.10 -17.62 -46.91
N LEU A 1153 -4.11 -17.46 -46.05
CA LEU A 1153 -3.94 -17.64 -44.60
C LEU A 1153 -3.44 -19.06 -44.26
N SER A 1154 -4.03 -20.11 -44.85
CA SER A 1154 -3.65 -21.50 -44.53
C SER A 1154 -2.22 -21.86 -44.93
N ALA A 1155 -1.65 -21.20 -45.94
CA ALA A 1155 -0.30 -21.46 -46.43
C ALA A 1155 0.78 -20.71 -45.60
N ALA A 1156 0.40 -19.67 -44.86
CA ALA A 1156 1.32 -18.79 -44.14
C ALA A 1156 1.75 -19.31 -42.74
N SER A 1157 1.31 -20.50 -42.30
CA SER A 1157 1.60 -21.01 -40.95
C SER A 1157 1.72 -22.54 -40.87
N PRO A 1158 2.95 -23.10 -40.84
CA PRO A 1158 3.18 -24.55 -40.85
C PRO A 1158 3.17 -25.16 -39.43
N TYR A 1159 2.01 -25.22 -38.76
CA TYR A 1159 1.87 -25.87 -37.45
C TYR A 1159 0.67 -26.84 -37.33
N PRO A 1160 0.90 -28.15 -37.11
CA PRO A 1160 -0.16 -29.14 -36.97
C PRO A 1160 -0.61 -29.31 -35.52
N LEU A 1161 -1.64 -28.58 -35.08
CA LEU A 1161 -2.45 -29.02 -33.94
C LEU A 1161 -3.43 -30.09 -34.42
N SER A 1162 -3.37 -31.29 -33.84
CA SER A 1162 -4.26 -32.37 -34.28
C SER A 1162 -5.67 -32.15 -33.74
N VAL A 1163 -6.68 -32.49 -34.56
CA VAL A 1163 -8.11 -32.46 -34.19
C VAL A 1163 -8.41 -33.37 -32.98
N LYS A 1164 -7.50 -34.29 -32.65
CA LYS A 1164 -7.57 -35.19 -31.48
C LYS A 1164 -7.28 -34.43 -30.17
N ASP A 1165 -6.33 -33.50 -30.19
CA ASP A 1165 -5.86 -32.78 -29.00
C ASP A 1165 -6.84 -31.66 -28.62
N PHE A 1166 -7.39 -30.96 -29.61
CA PHE A 1166 -8.47 -29.99 -29.39
C PHE A 1166 -9.69 -30.65 -28.70
N LYS A 1167 -10.10 -31.84 -29.18
CA LYS A 1167 -11.18 -32.63 -28.56
C LYS A 1167 -10.83 -33.17 -27.18
N SER A 1168 -9.54 -33.42 -26.89
CA SER A 1168 -9.06 -33.83 -25.57
C SER A 1168 -9.16 -32.69 -24.56
N ASN A 1169 -8.62 -31.52 -24.91
CA ASN A 1169 -8.62 -30.34 -24.04
C ASN A 1169 -10.04 -29.81 -23.80
N TYR A 1170 -10.88 -29.74 -24.84
CA TYR A 1170 -12.29 -29.39 -24.72
C TYR A 1170 -13.07 -30.33 -23.79
N ARG A 1171 -12.78 -31.65 -23.81
CA ARG A 1171 -13.40 -32.62 -22.89
C ARG A 1171 -12.92 -32.48 -21.44
N ARG A 1172 -11.65 -32.14 -21.21
CA ARG A 1172 -11.13 -31.88 -19.85
C ARG A 1172 -11.74 -30.60 -19.26
N ALA A 1173 -11.84 -29.54 -20.07
CA ALA A 1173 -12.37 -28.25 -19.66
C ALA A 1173 -13.92 -28.17 -19.54
N HIS A 1174 -14.65 -29.20 -20.00
CA HIS A 1174 -16.11 -29.32 -19.80
C HIS A 1174 -16.46 -30.20 -18.57
N ASN A 1175 -15.44 -30.77 -17.91
CA ASN A 1175 -15.58 -31.63 -16.73
C ASN A 1175 -14.90 -31.03 -15.47
N ALA A 1176 -14.47 -29.76 -15.50
CA ALA A 1176 -13.64 -29.10 -14.47
C ALA A 1176 -13.70 -27.56 -14.55
#